data_AF-A0A7X0TZ52-F1
#
_entry.id   AF-A0A7X0TZ52-F1
#
_cell.length_a   1.000
_cell.length_b   1.000
_cell.length_c   1.000
_cell.angle_alpha   90.00
_cell.angle_beta   90.00
_cell.angle_gamma   90.00
#
_symmetry.space_group_name_H-M   'P 1'
#
loop_
_entity.id
_entity.type
_entity.pdbx_description
1 polymer ?
#
loop_
_entity_poly.entity_id
_entity_poly.type
_entity_poly.pdbx_seq_one_letter_code
_entity_poly.pdbx_strand_id
1 'polypeptide(L)'
;MRCELDAGQPTVTLDRTRLRAAPYEPGRDDTCALPMPGVILARAGEQLERIRTAWRASRYERFLPEANHALLHRFAGALTRLLPTAPATPFTVDDLLAAGLLPRHRRLVTTLLRLLREHDLAHPTPDGRWHLTTGPADPDELTRALLQRHPAFLAEVALSTRVARRLPAVLRGETNPLDLLEDGPLQHLYDVAPVCRFTNRVARALLRQILAAWPGDRTLRVLEVGAGTGGTTAALLPLLPAHLTRYTLTDPSPLACAAARHRFPGHDFLDHQQLDLDTDPTSQGFASGGHDVVIAANTLHTARDLPAALDRVRSLLAPGGHLLAIETHDPALLLGAFGTLDHAWPAEDDPLRPRTTLLRREQWPPLLRECGFTHLARTGDDTRPGRDTFSILLAARPRARTRPRPLPPAATRTRWIIAAESEHELPLADAVARLLTPPHAGKAVAVLAGQGPELISTRPPGERVAVTFVPAGHATRAGDEPPPALRAIARAFDALPPTARRSLYVVTRPATATTVQDAATAIAREHPGLHLPRITLHPGETIAADARRLAHELLATPGDHEIVLTPRGRFVIREQPHTPPASYALDLAPDLEAPEPAWTRTAPPPPPGPGLVAVDVRAATLPVRRTGAPRPWWSCAGLVTAVGDGVTGLRPGDRVTGLAPGTPASHVLTPARLLTTTPAGTPDAEAATAPLPNLHAHLALTVQAKLSPDETLLLHDDATGLGLAALRYARHCGARVLAAARTPAQRDLLLTFGAWHVLDALAPDAPRQVLALTDGRGAEVMAGPAPSGWERALADDGRYVELGAADPSDPDVFAEVMAGAARDWCLPLPYGAYPAARVRDALASMRAGAALGEIVLCFDRTAPFTK
;
A
#
# COMPACT_ATOMS: atom_id res chain seq x y z
N MET A 1 -1.20 13.35 36.16
CA MET A 1 -1.80 14.57 36.76
C MET A 1 -2.88 15.05 35.78
N ARG A 2 -4.12 15.25 36.26
CA ARG A 2 -5.31 15.54 35.43
C ARG A 2 -5.16 16.91 34.75
N CYS A 3 -5.46 17.00 33.46
CA CYS A 3 -5.70 18.26 32.78
C CYS A 3 -7.17 18.26 32.35
N GLU A 4 -7.95 19.14 32.97
CA GLU A 4 -9.36 19.38 32.69
C GLU A 4 -9.49 20.01 31.31
N LEU A 5 -10.32 19.39 30.45
CA LEU A 5 -10.74 19.97 29.18
C LEU A 5 -11.73 21.11 29.50
N ASP A 6 -11.38 22.33 29.10
CA ASP A 6 -12.28 23.48 29.13
C ASP A 6 -13.60 23.14 28.41
N ALA A 7 -14.66 23.07 29.20
CA ALA A 7 -16.03 22.90 28.75
C ALA A 7 -16.57 24.28 28.35
N GLY A 8 -16.91 24.47 27.07
CA GLY A 8 -17.55 25.74 26.69
C GLY A 8 -17.98 25.93 25.24
N GLN A 9 -17.54 25.11 24.28
CA GLN A 9 -18.12 25.14 22.93
C GLN A 9 -18.94 23.87 22.68
N PRO A 10 -20.19 23.99 22.19
CA PRO A 10 -20.96 22.81 21.82
C PRO A 10 -20.17 22.05 20.76
N THR A 11 -19.68 20.87 21.12
CA THR A 11 -19.06 19.95 20.19
C THR A 11 -20.15 19.59 19.19
N VAL A 12 -20.09 20.19 17.99
CA VAL A 12 -20.95 19.77 16.89
C VAL A 12 -20.43 18.39 16.49
N THR A 13 -21.03 17.35 17.06
CA THR A 13 -20.89 15.98 16.58
C THR A 13 -21.60 15.95 15.23
N LEU A 14 -20.82 16.04 14.15
CA LEU A 14 -21.35 15.72 12.84
C LEU A 14 -21.48 14.21 12.82
N ASP A 15 -22.70 13.68 12.77
CA ASP A 15 -22.92 12.26 12.52
C ASP A 15 -23.05 12.06 11.02
N ARG A 16 -22.32 11.08 10.47
CA ARG A 16 -22.44 10.72 9.06
C ARG A 16 -23.20 9.41 8.97
N THR A 17 -24.44 9.52 8.51
CA THR A 17 -25.25 8.38 8.12
C THR A 17 -24.57 7.64 6.98
N ARG A 18 -24.25 6.35 7.17
CA ARG A 18 -23.74 5.48 6.12
C ARG A 18 -24.63 4.25 5.96
N LEU A 19 -24.79 3.79 4.73
CA LEU A 19 -25.35 2.48 4.44
C LEU A 19 -24.27 1.42 4.66
N ARG A 20 -24.54 0.42 5.50
CA ARG A 20 -23.68 -0.75 5.68
C ARG A 20 -24.34 -2.00 5.08
N ALA A 21 -23.53 -2.88 4.50
CA ALA A 21 -23.99 -4.22 4.15
C ALA A 21 -24.51 -4.91 5.42
N ALA A 22 -25.66 -5.56 5.34
CA ALA A 22 -26.18 -6.38 6.42
C ALA A 22 -26.67 -7.70 5.85
N PRO A 23 -25.74 -8.63 5.53
CA PRO A 23 -26.12 -9.96 5.09
C PRO A 23 -26.90 -10.68 6.20
N TYR A 24 -27.85 -11.52 5.81
CA TYR A 24 -28.46 -12.47 6.73
C TYR A 24 -27.46 -13.58 7.09
N GLU A 25 -27.19 -13.82 8.38
CA GLU A 25 -26.56 -15.06 8.85
C GLU A 25 -27.60 -16.01 9.46
N PRO A 26 -27.48 -17.36 9.39
CA PRO A 26 -26.43 -18.18 8.79
C PRO A 26 -26.95 -19.18 7.71
N GLY A 27 -26.05 -19.59 6.81
CA GLY A 27 -26.32 -20.58 5.75
C GLY A 27 -25.60 -20.21 4.46
N ARG A 28 -24.30 -20.50 4.40
CA ARG A 28 -23.38 -20.24 3.28
C ARG A 28 -23.98 -20.67 1.93
N ASP A 29 -24.46 -19.71 1.15
CA ASP A 29 -24.58 -19.88 -0.29
C ASP A 29 -23.25 -19.43 -0.90
N ASP A 30 -22.28 -20.36 -0.94
CA ASP A 30 -20.85 -20.16 -1.22
C ASP A 30 -20.53 -19.79 -2.68
N THR A 31 -21.50 -19.35 -3.48
CA THR A 31 -21.21 -18.97 -4.87
C THR A 31 -20.79 -17.50 -4.97
N CYS A 32 -19.58 -17.29 -5.46
CA CYS A 32 -18.99 -15.99 -5.68
C CYS A 32 -19.66 -15.31 -6.88
N ALA A 33 -20.14 -14.08 -6.68
CA ALA A 33 -20.84 -13.30 -7.70
C ALA A 33 -19.90 -12.61 -8.72
N LEU A 34 -18.59 -12.87 -8.66
CA LEU A 34 -17.63 -12.12 -9.45
C LEU A 34 -17.73 -12.44 -10.95
N PRO A 35 -17.65 -11.42 -11.84
CA PRO A 35 -17.54 -11.64 -13.27
C PRO A 35 -16.31 -12.49 -13.62
N MET A 36 -16.33 -13.16 -14.78
CA MET A 36 -15.16 -13.93 -15.23
C MET A 36 -13.90 -13.06 -15.30
N PRO A 37 -12.69 -13.59 -15.02
CA PRO A 37 -11.44 -12.82 -15.05
C PRO A 37 -11.21 -12.02 -16.32
N GLY A 38 -11.57 -12.56 -17.49
CA GLY A 38 -11.46 -11.83 -18.77
C GLY A 38 -12.32 -10.56 -18.83
N VAL A 39 -13.49 -10.56 -18.19
CA VAL A 39 -14.38 -9.39 -18.11
C VAL A 39 -13.79 -8.35 -17.15
N ILE A 40 -13.25 -8.78 -16.02
CA ILE A 40 -12.55 -7.92 -15.05
C ILE A 40 -11.36 -7.23 -15.73
N LEU A 41 -10.55 -8.01 -16.46
CA LEU A 41 -9.39 -7.50 -17.19
C LEU A 41 -9.81 -6.50 -18.28
N ALA A 42 -10.84 -6.81 -19.06
CA ALA A 42 -11.35 -5.91 -20.10
C ALA A 42 -11.85 -4.58 -19.52
N ARG A 43 -12.60 -4.61 -18.40
CA ARG A 43 -13.07 -3.40 -17.72
C ARG A 43 -11.94 -2.55 -17.14
N ALA A 44 -10.82 -3.17 -16.77
CA ALA A 44 -9.64 -2.46 -16.28
C ALA A 44 -8.78 -1.85 -17.40
N GLY A 45 -9.07 -2.15 -18.68
CA GLY A 45 -8.18 -1.88 -19.83
C GLY A 45 -7.63 -0.45 -19.89
N GLU A 46 -8.50 0.56 -19.82
CA GLU A 46 -8.09 1.96 -19.89
C GLU A 46 -7.15 2.37 -18.73
N GLN A 47 -7.44 1.88 -17.52
CA GLN A 47 -6.59 2.15 -16.36
C GLN A 47 -5.24 1.40 -16.48
N LEU A 48 -5.26 0.18 -17.00
CA LEU A 48 -4.05 -0.62 -17.22
C LEU A 48 -3.12 0.04 -18.25
N GLU A 49 -3.65 0.61 -19.34
CA GLU A 49 -2.85 1.34 -20.32
C GLU A 49 -2.20 2.60 -19.72
N ARG A 50 -2.90 3.33 -18.85
CA ARG A 50 -2.30 4.45 -18.10
C ARG A 50 -1.16 3.99 -17.19
N ILE A 51 -1.34 2.86 -16.49
CA ILE A 51 -0.30 2.27 -15.63
C ILE A 51 0.91 1.81 -16.45
N ARG A 52 0.68 1.14 -17.60
CA ARG A 52 1.73 0.71 -18.54
C ARG A 52 2.50 1.88 -19.12
N THR A 53 1.82 2.97 -19.45
CA THR A 53 2.46 4.18 -19.96
C THR A 53 3.43 4.77 -18.93
N ALA A 54 3.00 4.88 -17.66
CA ALA A 54 3.87 5.33 -16.58
C ALA A 54 5.02 4.35 -16.29
N TRP A 55 4.80 3.06 -16.45
CA TRP A 55 5.82 2.03 -16.33
C TRP A 55 6.89 2.13 -17.42
N ARG A 56 6.51 2.23 -18.69
CA ARG A 56 7.45 2.40 -19.81
C ARG A 56 8.28 3.68 -19.67
N ALA A 57 7.75 4.71 -19.00
CA ALA A 57 8.51 5.92 -18.69
C ALA A 57 9.69 5.69 -17.71
N SER A 58 9.68 4.61 -16.91
CA SER A 58 10.83 4.26 -16.05
C SER A 58 12.03 3.74 -16.83
N ARG A 59 11.85 3.38 -18.12
CA ARG A 59 12.88 2.80 -18.99
C ARG A 59 13.44 1.49 -18.47
N TYR A 60 12.58 0.63 -17.92
CA TYR A 60 12.94 -0.70 -17.42
C TYR A 60 13.68 -1.54 -18.46
N GLU A 61 13.32 -1.39 -19.75
CA GLU A 61 13.95 -2.09 -20.86
C GLU A 61 15.44 -1.80 -21.04
N ARG A 62 15.89 -0.63 -20.59
CA ARG A 62 17.31 -0.26 -20.58
C ARG A 62 17.99 -0.65 -19.27
N PHE A 63 17.26 -0.51 -18.16
CA PHE A 63 17.77 -0.83 -16.84
C PHE A 63 18.13 -2.32 -16.69
N LEU A 64 17.21 -3.22 -17.04
CA LEU A 64 17.35 -4.64 -16.69
C LEU A 64 18.62 -5.30 -17.27
N PRO A 65 18.96 -5.16 -18.57
CA PRO A 65 20.16 -5.79 -19.11
C PRO A 65 21.44 -5.32 -18.41
N GLU A 66 21.51 -4.04 -18.06
CA GLU A 66 22.67 -3.45 -17.39
C GLU A 66 22.73 -3.81 -15.91
N ALA A 67 21.59 -3.91 -15.24
CA ALA A 67 21.49 -4.39 -13.87
C ALA A 67 21.97 -5.84 -13.78
N ASN A 68 21.52 -6.69 -14.71
CA ASN A 68 22.00 -8.07 -14.81
C ASN A 68 23.49 -8.12 -15.11
N HIS A 69 23.99 -7.30 -16.03
CA HIS A 69 25.41 -7.21 -16.32
C HIS A 69 26.23 -6.86 -15.07
N ALA A 70 25.87 -5.78 -14.36
CA ALA A 70 26.54 -5.37 -13.12
C ALA A 70 26.49 -6.45 -12.03
N LEU A 71 25.32 -7.07 -11.82
CA LEU A 71 25.14 -8.12 -10.81
C LEU A 71 25.96 -9.39 -11.14
N LEU A 72 25.95 -9.83 -12.39
CA LEU A 72 26.69 -11.02 -12.81
C LEU A 72 28.21 -10.82 -12.74
N HIS A 73 28.72 -9.62 -13.04
CA HIS A 73 30.13 -9.29 -12.80
C HIS A 73 30.51 -9.40 -11.30
N ARG A 74 29.62 -8.99 -10.39
CA ARG A 74 29.84 -9.19 -8.95
C ARG A 74 29.86 -10.66 -8.56
N PHE A 75 28.95 -11.46 -9.11
CA PHE A 75 28.94 -12.89 -8.86
C PHE A 75 30.20 -13.58 -9.38
N ALA A 76 30.68 -13.23 -10.58
CA ALA A 76 31.96 -13.73 -11.09
C ALA A 76 33.11 -13.36 -10.14
N GLY A 77 33.21 -12.10 -9.72
CA GLY A 77 34.23 -11.66 -8.76
C GLY A 77 34.13 -12.34 -7.39
N ALA A 78 32.92 -12.63 -6.92
CA ALA A 78 32.70 -13.38 -5.68
C ALA A 78 33.21 -14.82 -5.78
N LEU A 79 32.96 -15.50 -6.91
CA LEU A 79 33.50 -16.84 -7.17
C LEU A 79 35.03 -16.82 -7.30
N THR A 80 35.60 -15.80 -7.96
CA THR A 80 37.07 -15.63 -8.03
C THR A 80 37.71 -15.53 -6.65
N ARG A 81 37.09 -14.82 -5.70
CA ARG A 81 37.59 -14.72 -4.31
C ARG A 81 37.49 -16.01 -3.50
N LEU A 82 36.73 -17.00 -3.98
CA LEU A 82 36.68 -18.34 -3.38
C LEU A 82 37.76 -19.26 -3.94
N LEU A 83 38.30 -18.98 -5.12
CA LEU A 83 39.31 -19.84 -5.74
C LEU A 83 40.65 -19.74 -5.00
N PRO A 84 41.32 -20.87 -4.74
CA PRO A 84 42.61 -20.90 -4.04
C PRO A 84 43.79 -20.47 -4.93
N THR A 85 43.60 -20.37 -6.24
CA THR A 85 44.62 -19.96 -7.22
C THR A 85 44.10 -18.83 -8.11
N ALA A 86 44.98 -18.24 -8.93
CA ALA A 86 44.63 -17.11 -9.80
C ALA A 86 43.35 -17.37 -10.63
N PRO A 87 42.53 -16.34 -10.92
CA PRO A 87 41.25 -16.46 -11.63
C PRO A 87 41.29 -17.23 -12.96
N ALA A 88 42.48 -17.37 -13.56
CA ALA A 88 42.68 -18.05 -14.83
C ALA A 88 42.70 -19.59 -14.74
N THR A 89 42.76 -20.20 -13.56
CA THR A 89 42.84 -21.66 -13.44
C THR A 89 41.45 -22.30 -13.61
N PRO A 90 41.27 -23.29 -14.51
CA PRO A 90 40.02 -24.04 -14.60
C PRO A 90 39.68 -24.75 -13.28
N PHE A 91 38.42 -24.70 -12.86
CA PHE A 91 37.95 -25.26 -11.58
C PHE A 91 36.64 -26.02 -11.73
N THR A 92 36.37 -26.90 -10.78
CA THR A 92 35.09 -27.58 -10.59
C THR A 92 34.36 -27.02 -9.37
N VAL A 93 33.08 -27.34 -9.20
CA VAL A 93 32.35 -26.99 -7.97
C VAL A 93 32.96 -27.70 -6.76
N ASP A 94 33.54 -28.89 -6.94
CA ASP A 94 34.23 -29.62 -5.88
C ASP A 94 35.54 -28.93 -5.46
N ASP A 95 36.25 -28.28 -6.38
CA ASP A 95 37.39 -27.42 -6.07
C ASP A 95 36.97 -26.23 -5.18
N LEU A 96 35.78 -25.65 -5.42
CA LEU A 96 35.23 -24.59 -4.56
C LEU A 96 34.82 -25.10 -3.19
N LEU A 97 34.26 -26.31 -3.09
CA LEU A 97 33.95 -26.97 -1.80
C LEU A 97 35.22 -27.20 -0.99
N ALA A 98 36.29 -27.67 -1.63
CA ALA A 98 37.59 -27.82 -1.00
C ALA A 98 38.18 -26.47 -0.52
N ALA A 99 37.82 -25.36 -1.18
CA ALA A 99 38.23 -24.00 -0.83
C ALA A 99 37.29 -23.30 0.19
N GLY A 100 36.37 -24.03 0.83
CA GLY A 100 35.53 -23.53 1.91
C GLY A 100 34.12 -23.08 1.50
N LEU A 101 33.68 -23.33 0.26
CA LEU A 101 32.27 -23.21 -0.10
C LEU A 101 31.45 -24.21 0.73
N LEU A 102 30.38 -23.76 1.38
CA LEU A 102 29.49 -24.65 2.11
C LEU A 102 28.68 -25.55 1.15
N PRO A 103 28.53 -26.86 1.45
CA PRO A 103 27.79 -27.81 0.60
C PRO A 103 26.38 -27.36 0.22
N ARG A 104 25.65 -26.70 1.14
CA ARG A 104 24.30 -26.18 0.89
C ARG A 104 24.22 -25.19 -0.29
N HIS A 105 25.32 -24.51 -0.63
CA HIS A 105 25.35 -23.53 -1.72
C HIS A 105 25.80 -24.12 -3.07
N ARG A 106 25.98 -25.45 -3.18
CA ARG A 106 26.36 -26.13 -4.45
C ARG A 106 25.42 -25.78 -5.60
N ARG A 107 24.11 -25.74 -5.34
CA ARG A 107 23.07 -25.45 -6.35
C ARG A 107 23.09 -23.99 -6.79
N LEU A 108 23.30 -23.07 -5.86
CA LEU A 108 23.50 -21.65 -6.14
C LEU A 108 24.67 -21.46 -7.11
N VAL A 109 25.85 -21.96 -6.75
CA VAL A 109 27.05 -21.81 -7.59
C VAL A 109 26.87 -22.46 -8.96
N THR A 110 26.29 -23.66 -9.02
CA THR A 110 26.04 -24.36 -10.30
C THR A 110 25.10 -23.56 -11.21
N THR A 111 24.08 -22.92 -10.64
CA THR A 111 23.13 -22.10 -11.39
C THR A 111 23.76 -20.77 -11.81
N LEU A 112 24.56 -20.15 -10.93
CA LEU A 112 25.32 -18.94 -11.25
C LEU A 112 26.28 -19.17 -12.41
N LEU A 113 27.04 -20.28 -12.44
CA LEU A 113 27.96 -20.58 -13.54
C LEU A 113 27.26 -20.68 -14.90
N ARG A 114 26.03 -21.21 -14.92
CA ARG A 114 25.20 -21.26 -16.15
C ARG A 114 24.75 -19.87 -16.59
N LEU A 115 24.33 -19.02 -15.65
CA LEU A 115 23.95 -17.63 -15.96
C LEU A 115 25.17 -16.81 -16.41
N LEU A 116 26.33 -16.98 -15.75
CA LEU A 116 27.58 -16.36 -16.17
C LEU A 116 27.96 -16.78 -17.59
N ARG A 117 27.74 -18.05 -17.97
CA ARG A 117 27.93 -18.53 -19.34
C ARG A 117 26.99 -17.87 -20.36
N GLU A 118 25.73 -17.65 -19.99
CA GLU A 118 24.76 -16.95 -20.85
C GLU A 118 25.16 -15.48 -21.11
N HIS A 119 26.08 -14.95 -20.32
CA HIS A 119 26.60 -13.58 -20.40
C HIS A 119 28.11 -13.50 -20.68
N ASP A 120 28.73 -14.58 -21.18
CA ASP A 120 30.16 -14.64 -21.53
C ASP A 120 31.16 -14.33 -20.38
N LEU A 121 30.74 -14.59 -19.14
CA LEU A 121 31.56 -14.44 -17.93
C LEU A 121 32.10 -15.76 -17.37
N ALA A 122 31.62 -16.89 -17.88
CA ALA A 122 32.13 -18.21 -17.54
C ALA A 122 32.04 -19.17 -18.73
N HIS A 123 33.09 -19.92 -18.99
CA HIS A 123 33.13 -20.89 -20.10
C HIS A 123 33.44 -22.30 -19.58
N PRO A 124 32.67 -23.32 -19.97
CA PRO A 124 33.01 -24.69 -19.66
C PRO A 124 34.18 -25.14 -20.55
N THR A 125 35.13 -25.87 -19.97
CA THR A 125 36.24 -26.49 -20.69
C THR A 125 35.87 -27.92 -21.13
N PRO A 126 36.58 -28.52 -22.11
CA PRO A 126 36.26 -29.86 -22.63
C PRO A 126 36.28 -30.99 -21.58
N ASP A 127 37.04 -30.82 -20.50
CA ASP A 127 37.17 -31.72 -19.36
C ASP A 127 36.10 -31.49 -18.27
N GLY A 128 35.10 -30.64 -18.53
CA GLY A 128 33.97 -30.39 -17.62
C GLY A 128 34.25 -29.41 -16.49
N ARG A 129 35.39 -28.70 -16.55
CA ARG A 129 35.74 -27.62 -15.61
C ARG A 129 35.20 -26.28 -16.12
N TRP A 130 35.29 -25.26 -15.29
CA TRP A 130 34.84 -23.90 -15.58
C TRP A 130 36.02 -22.94 -15.56
N HIS A 131 36.02 -22.00 -16.50
CA HIS A 131 36.94 -20.88 -16.53
C HIS A 131 36.14 -19.59 -16.41
N LEU A 132 36.48 -18.74 -15.44
CA LEU A 132 35.86 -17.42 -15.30
C LEU A 132 36.59 -16.42 -16.19
N THR A 133 35.83 -15.62 -16.92
CA THR A 133 36.39 -14.51 -17.68
C THR A 133 36.67 -13.37 -16.70
N THR A 134 37.93 -12.99 -16.54
CA THR A 134 38.27 -11.74 -15.86
C THR A 134 37.96 -10.59 -16.80
N GLY A 135 36.70 -10.15 -16.80
CA GLY A 135 36.32 -8.95 -17.54
C GLY A 135 37.08 -7.73 -17.00
N PRO A 136 37.41 -6.74 -17.86
CA PRO A 136 38.10 -5.52 -17.44
C PRO A 136 37.24 -4.56 -16.59
N ALA A 137 35.94 -4.85 -16.45
CA ALA A 137 34.98 -3.95 -15.82
C ALA A 137 34.98 -4.11 -14.29
N ASP A 138 35.23 -2.99 -13.59
CA ASP A 138 35.04 -2.90 -12.14
C ASP A 138 33.53 -2.99 -11.80
N PRO A 139 33.08 -4.00 -11.04
CA PRO A 139 31.67 -4.12 -10.67
C PRO A 139 31.14 -2.92 -9.87
N ASP A 140 32.00 -2.22 -9.10
CA ASP A 140 31.60 -1.00 -8.39
C ASP A 140 31.39 0.17 -9.35
N GLU A 141 32.22 0.29 -10.39
CA GLU A 141 31.99 1.25 -11.47
C GLU A 141 30.71 0.95 -12.27
N LEU A 142 30.45 -0.31 -12.58
CA LEU A 142 29.22 -0.73 -13.27
C LEU A 142 27.96 -0.36 -12.46
N THR A 143 27.92 -0.68 -11.17
CA THR A 143 26.81 -0.31 -10.28
C THR A 143 26.65 1.21 -10.18
N ARG A 144 27.75 1.94 -10.10
CA ARG A 144 27.75 3.41 -10.03
C ARG A 144 27.19 4.03 -11.31
N ALA A 145 27.62 3.56 -12.48
CA ALA A 145 27.13 4.00 -13.77
C ALA A 145 25.64 3.65 -13.96
N LEU A 146 25.22 2.46 -13.49
CA LEU A 146 23.81 2.03 -13.49
C LEU A 146 22.93 3.00 -12.69
N LEU A 147 23.30 3.31 -11.45
CA LEU A 147 22.52 4.21 -10.58
C LEU A 147 22.47 5.65 -11.10
N GLN A 148 23.54 6.14 -11.73
CA GLN A 148 23.54 7.45 -12.37
C GLN A 148 22.53 7.56 -13.51
N ARG A 149 22.39 6.49 -14.31
CA ARG A 149 21.50 6.45 -15.48
C ARG A 149 20.07 6.03 -15.11
N HIS A 150 19.92 5.26 -14.04
CA HIS A 150 18.66 4.65 -13.59
C HIS A 150 18.38 4.88 -12.09
N PRO A 151 18.32 6.13 -11.60
CA PRO A 151 18.18 6.41 -10.17
C PRO A 151 16.86 5.92 -9.56
N ALA A 152 15.82 5.71 -10.37
CA ALA A 152 14.53 5.20 -9.92
C ALA A 152 14.58 3.75 -9.39
N PHE A 153 15.60 2.98 -9.76
CA PHE A 153 15.76 1.56 -9.37
C PHE A 153 16.77 1.38 -8.22
N LEU A 154 16.96 2.43 -7.42
CA LEU A 154 17.91 2.44 -6.31
C LEU A 154 17.67 1.27 -5.34
N ALA A 155 16.42 1.00 -4.99
CA ALA A 155 16.10 -0.03 -4.00
C ALA A 155 16.52 -1.44 -4.49
N GLU A 156 16.22 -1.76 -5.76
CA GLU A 156 16.66 -2.99 -6.41
C GLU A 156 18.19 -3.13 -6.43
N VAL A 157 18.87 -2.07 -6.87
CA VAL A 157 20.34 -2.09 -7.02
C VAL A 157 21.03 -2.12 -5.66
N ALA A 158 20.53 -1.38 -4.67
CA ALA A 158 21.12 -1.34 -3.33
C ALA A 158 21.03 -2.70 -2.63
N LEU A 159 19.86 -3.36 -2.67
CA LEU A 159 19.69 -4.68 -2.06
C LEU A 159 20.57 -5.73 -2.74
N SER A 160 20.50 -5.83 -4.07
CA SER A 160 21.30 -6.80 -4.83
C SER A 160 22.80 -6.56 -4.67
N THR A 161 23.25 -5.30 -4.61
CA THR A 161 24.65 -4.95 -4.36
C THR A 161 25.08 -5.32 -2.95
N ARG A 162 24.25 -5.07 -1.93
CA ARG A 162 24.51 -5.46 -0.53
C ARG A 162 24.70 -6.96 -0.41
N VAL A 163 23.78 -7.75 -0.97
CA VAL A 163 23.86 -9.22 -0.96
C VAL A 163 25.10 -9.71 -1.74
N ALA A 164 25.31 -9.21 -2.95
CA ALA A 164 26.43 -9.64 -3.79
C ALA A 164 27.80 -9.30 -3.19
N ARG A 165 27.97 -8.15 -2.51
CA ARG A 165 29.23 -7.77 -1.84
C ARG A 165 29.59 -8.71 -0.69
N ARG A 166 28.60 -9.24 0.02
CA ARG A 166 28.78 -10.18 1.14
C ARG A 166 28.70 -11.63 0.71
N LEU A 167 28.43 -11.92 -0.57
CA LEU A 167 28.28 -13.26 -1.08
C LEU A 167 29.45 -14.19 -0.72
N PRO A 168 30.75 -13.81 -0.85
CA PRO A 168 31.84 -14.70 -0.44
C PRO A 168 31.78 -15.13 1.03
N ALA A 169 31.45 -14.20 1.93
CA ALA A 169 31.32 -14.46 3.36
C ALA A 169 30.11 -15.37 3.65
N VAL A 170 28.98 -15.12 2.98
CA VAL A 170 27.79 -15.98 3.06
C VAL A 170 28.10 -17.39 2.57
N LEU A 171 28.79 -17.53 1.43
CA LEU A 171 29.14 -18.81 0.83
C LEU A 171 30.07 -19.66 1.72
N ARG A 172 30.86 -19.02 2.60
CA ARG A 172 31.70 -19.67 3.63
C ARG A 172 31.01 -19.87 4.98
N GLY A 173 29.83 -19.29 5.18
CA GLY A 173 29.11 -19.31 6.46
C GLY A 173 29.57 -18.28 7.48
N GLU A 174 30.37 -17.30 7.07
CA GLU A 174 30.86 -16.20 7.92
C GLU A 174 29.79 -15.12 8.15
N THR A 175 28.72 -15.12 7.34
CA THR A 175 27.61 -14.16 7.43
C THR A 175 26.29 -14.88 7.20
N ASN A 176 25.30 -14.62 8.06
CA ASN A 176 23.94 -15.12 7.87
C ASN A 176 23.25 -14.31 6.75
N PRO A 177 22.72 -14.93 5.69
CA PRO A 177 22.06 -14.20 4.61
C PRO A 177 20.79 -13.46 5.04
N LEU A 178 20.10 -13.89 6.10
CA LEU A 178 18.89 -13.21 6.59
C LEU A 178 19.19 -11.81 7.12
N ASP A 179 20.30 -11.62 7.82
CA ASP A 179 20.78 -10.33 8.35
C ASP A 179 21.02 -9.29 7.22
N LEU A 180 21.17 -9.74 5.97
CA LEU A 180 21.33 -8.86 4.81
C LEU A 180 19.98 -8.34 4.28
N LEU A 181 18.88 -9.03 4.59
CA LEU A 181 17.52 -8.73 4.16
C LEU A 181 16.69 -8.05 5.26
N GLU A 182 17.00 -8.34 6.52
CA GLU A 182 16.38 -7.75 7.71
C GLU A 182 16.75 -6.25 7.87
N ASP A 183 16.06 -5.57 8.80
CA ASP A 183 16.26 -4.15 9.14
C ASP A 183 15.94 -3.11 8.03
N GLY A 184 14.98 -3.41 7.15
CA GLY A 184 14.36 -2.41 6.28
C GLY A 184 14.67 -2.48 4.76
N PRO A 185 15.84 -2.92 4.25
CA PRO A 185 16.12 -2.96 2.81
C PRO A 185 15.10 -3.76 2.00
N LEU A 186 14.67 -4.92 2.51
CA LEU A 186 13.69 -5.77 1.83
C LEU A 186 12.29 -5.12 1.81
N GLN A 187 11.88 -4.50 2.92
CA GLN A 187 10.62 -3.75 2.97
C GLN A 187 10.68 -2.55 2.02
N HIS A 188 11.80 -1.82 2.01
CA HIS A 188 12.02 -0.70 1.11
C HIS A 188 11.89 -1.12 -0.35
N LEU A 189 12.52 -2.24 -0.76
CA LEU A 189 12.34 -2.82 -2.09
C LEU A 189 10.86 -2.99 -2.42
N TYR A 190 10.10 -3.72 -1.60
CA TYR A 190 8.70 -4.01 -1.88
C TYR A 190 7.80 -2.76 -1.88
N ASP A 191 8.14 -1.73 -1.11
CA ASP A 191 7.37 -0.49 -1.01
C ASP A 191 7.68 0.49 -2.15
N VAL A 192 8.95 0.57 -2.59
CA VAL A 192 9.41 1.65 -3.47
C VAL A 192 9.87 1.23 -4.86
N ALA A 193 10.29 -0.02 -5.05
CA ALA A 193 10.80 -0.52 -6.33
C ALA A 193 9.80 -0.26 -7.46
N PRO A 194 10.21 0.33 -8.60
CA PRO A 194 9.34 0.54 -9.75
C PRO A 194 8.57 -0.72 -10.18
N VAL A 195 9.21 -1.90 -10.15
CA VAL A 195 8.55 -3.18 -10.49
C VAL A 195 7.41 -3.47 -9.52
N CYS A 196 7.66 -3.41 -8.20
CA CYS A 196 6.65 -3.69 -7.17
C CYS A 196 5.51 -2.67 -7.22
N ARG A 197 5.81 -1.39 -7.41
CA ARG A 197 4.79 -0.34 -7.58
C ARG A 197 3.94 -0.57 -8.83
N PHE A 198 4.54 -1.00 -9.93
CA PHE A 198 3.82 -1.33 -11.15
C PHE A 198 2.85 -2.50 -10.93
N THR A 199 3.33 -3.63 -10.41
CA THR A 199 2.51 -4.83 -10.19
C THR A 199 1.40 -4.56 -9.17
N ASN A 200 1.70 -3.82 -8.10
CA ASN A 200 0.71 -3.40 -7.09
C ASN A 200 -0.36 -2.46 -7.68
N ARG A 201 0.00 -1.53 -8.58
CA ARG A 201 -0.97 -0.67 -9.27
C ARG A 201 -1.88 -1.47 -10.20
N VAL A 202 -1.34 -2.49 -10.88
CA VAL A 202 -2.14 -3.42 -11.70
C VAL A 202 -3.09 -4.23 -10.83
N ALA A 203 -2.61 -4.82 -9.72
CA ALA A 203 -3.44 -5.54 -8.77
C ALA A 203 -4.57 -4.66 -8.21
N ARG A 204 -4.26 -3.41 -7.84
CA ARG A 204 -5.25 -2.40 -7.40
C ARG A 204 -6.28 -2.08 -8.50
N ALA A 205 -5.87 -2.02 -9.76
CA ALA A 205 -6.79 -1.81 -10.89
C ALA A 205 -7.77 -2.98 -11.05
N LEU A 206 -7.29 -4.22 -10.93
CA LEU A 206 -8.13 -5.41 -11.01
C LEU A 206 -9.07 -5.52 -9.80
N LEU A 207 -8.56 -5.27 -8.59
CA LEU A 207 -9.36 -5.29 -7.37
C LEU A 207 -10.45 -4.19 -7.37
N ARG A 208 -10.20 -3.04 -7.97
CA ARG A 208 -11.24 -2.01 -8.22
C ARG A 208 -12.40 -2.54 -9.04
N GLN A 209 -12.12 -3.30 -10.10
CA GLN A 209 -13.16 -3.87 -10.94
C GLN A 209 -13.91 -5.01 -10.24
N ILE A 210 -13.22 -5.78 -9.39
CA ILE A 210 -13.84 -6.74 -8.48
C ILE A 210 -14.83 -6.03 -7.55
N LEU A 211 -14.39 -4.99 -6.84
CA LEU A 211 -15.24 -4.21 -5.93
C LEU A 211 -16.43 -3.55 -6.65
N ALA A 212 -16.21 -2.97 -7.83
CA ALA A 212 -17.27 -2.34 -8.61
C ALA A 212 -18.36 -3.33 -9.06
N ALA A 213 -17.99 -4.60 -9.24
CA ALA A 213 -18.90 -5.69 -9.58
C ALA A 213 -19.44 -6.44 -8.36
N TRP A 214 -18.91 -6.19 -7.16
CA TRP A 214 -19.27 -6.93 -5.95
C TRP A 214 -20.65 -6.49 -5.44
N PRO A 215 -21.52 -7.44 -5.02
CA PRO A 215 -22.77 -7.10 -4.36
C PRO A 215 -22.48 -6.36 -3.05
N GLY A 216 -23.02 -5.16 -2.90
CA GLY A 216 -22.77 -4.34 -1.73
C GLY A 216 -23.51 -4.80 -0.47
N ASP A 217 -24.29 -5.88 -0.51
CA ASP A 217 -24.85 -6.53 0.68
C ASP A 217 -24.09 -7.75 1.18
N ARG A 218 -22.97 -8.05 0.52
CA ARG A 218 -22.10 -9.14 0.91
C ARG A 218 -20.77 -8.58 1.35
N THR A 219 -20.26 -9.11 2.44
CA THR A 219 -18.86 -8.92 2.80
C THR A 219 -17.99 -9.62 1.76
N LEU A 220 -17.08 -8.87 1.13
CA LEU A 220 -16.00 -9.39 0.32
C LEU A 220 -14.93 -9.98 1.24
N ARG A 221 -14.72 -11.29 1.18
CA ARG A 221 -13.70 -11.98 1.99
C ARG A 221 -12.43 -12.13 1.17
N VAL A 222 -11.40 -11.39 1.55
CA VAL A 222 -10.09 -11.39 0.88
C VAL A 222 -9.09 -12.11 1.77
N LEU A 223 -8.33 -13.04 1.20
CA LEU A 223 -7.18 -13.66 1.85
C LEU A 223 -5.90 -13.25 1.12
N GLU A 224 -4.91 -12.75 1.82
CA GLU A 224 -3.56 -12.58 1.28
C GLU A 224 -2.65 -13.68 1.85
N VAL A 225 -2.08 -14.50 0.97
CA VAL A 225 -1.09 -15.53 1.32
C VAL A 225 0.32 -14.99 1.11
N GLY A 226 1.21 -15.27 2.07
CA GLY A 226 2.62 -14.89 2.03
C GLY A 226 2.83 -13.37 1.94
N ALA A 227 2.15 -12.62 2.80
CA ALA A 227 2.20 -11.16 2.76
C ALA A 227 3.60 -10.59 3.04
N GLY A 228 4.45 -11.33 3.77
CA GLY A 228 5.82 -10.97 4.07
C GLY A 228 5.93 -9.58 4.72
N THR A 229 6.51 -8.63 3.98
CA THR A 229 6.68 -7.24 4.44
C THR A 229 5.38 -6.44 4.45
N GLY A 230 4.31 -6.93 3.81
CA GLY A 230 3.04 -6.22 3.65
C GLY A 230 3.02 -5.16 2.54
N GLY A 231 4.00 -5.16 1.61
CA GLY A 231 4.06 -4.17 0.53
C GLY A 231 2.84 -4.19 -0.39
N THR A 232 2.32 -5.38 -0.73
CA THR A 232 1.08 -5.53 -1.50
C THR A 232 -0.13 -5.11 -0.65
N THR A 233 -0.20 -5.54 0.61
CA THR A 233 -1.23 -5.11 1.57
C THR A 233 -1.34 -3.59 1.63
N ALA A 234 -0.22 -2.87 1.78
CA ALA A 234 -0.20 -1.41 1.85
C ALA A 234 -0.79 -0.72 0.60
N ALA A 235 -0.65 -1.34 -0.57
CA ALA A 235 -1.21 -0.82 -1.82
C ALA A 235 -2.72 -1.07 -1.97
N LEU A 236 -3.20 -2.19 -1.42
CA LEU A 236 -4.58 -2.66 -1.58
C LEU A 236 -5.50 -2.19 -0.46
N LEU A 237 -5.02 -2.14 0.79
CA LEU A 237 -5.82 -1.82 1.97
C LEU A 237 -6.58 -0.48 1.86
N PRO A 238 -5.97 0.64 1.36
CA PRO A 238 -6.67 1.91 1.21
C PRO A 238 -7.78 1.90 0.14
N LEU A 239 -7.87 0.86 -0.68
CA LEU A 239 -8.95 0.70 -1.65
C LEU A 239 -10.22 0.10 -1.02
N LEU A 240 -10.05 -0.68 0.05
CA LEU A 240 -11.07 -1.59 0.55
C LEU A 240 -12.02 -0.86 1.49
N PRO A 241 -13.33 -0.80 1.16
CA PRO A 241 -14.31 -0.23 2.07
C PRO A 241 -14.48 -1.14 3.29
N ALA A 242 -14.12 -0.63 4.48
CA ALA A 242 -14.22 -1.36 5.75
C ALA A 242 -15.60 -2.00 5.99
N HIS A 243 -16.66 -1.29 5.61
CA HIS A 243 -18.05 -1.75 5.76
C HIS A 243 -18.47 -2.89 4.81
N LEU A 244 -17.68 -3.24 3.80
CA LEU A 244 -17.97 -4.30 2.83
C LEU A 244 -16.88 -5.36 2.75
N THR A 245 -15.82 -5.28 3.56
CA THR A 245 -14.64 -6.12 3.39
C THR A 245 -14.30 -6.83 4.68
N ARG A 246 -13.82 -8.07 4.58
CA ARG A 246 -12.96 -8.70 5.59
C ARG A 246 -11.68 -9.11 4.87
N TYR A 247 -10.54 -8.69 5.39
CA TYR A 247 -9.22 -8.98 4.83
C TYR A 247 -8.43 -9.80 5.82
N THR A 248 -8.02 -11.00 5.45
CA THR A 248 -7.15 -11.85 6.26
C THR A 248 -5.76 -11.83 5.66
N LEU A 249 -4.81 -11.21 6.36
CA LEU A 249 -3.40 -11.23 6.02
C LEU A 249 -2.74 -12.47 6.63
N THR A 250 -1.99 -13.21 5.82
CA THR A 250 -1.30 -14.41 6.30
C THR A 250 0.15 -14.50 5.84
N ASP A 251 0.96 -15.16 6.66
CA ASP A 251 2.35 -15.47 6.38
C ASP A 251 2.75 -16.77 7.13
N PRO A 252 3.63 -17.62 6.60
CA PRO A 252 4.14 -18.77 7.35
C PRO A 252 4.95 -18.37 8.59
N SER A 253 5.53 -17.16 8.61
CA SER A 253 6.30 -16.63 9.75
C SER A 253 5.40 -15.88 10.75
N PRO A 254 5.35 -16.32 12.03
CA PRO A 254 4.66 -15.58 13.08
C PRO A 254 5.22 -14.17 13.30
N LEU A 255 6.53 -13.97 13.09
CA LEU A 255 7.19 -12.68 13.21
C LEU A 255 6.73 -11.71 12.11
N ALA A 256 6.55 -12.19 10.88
CA ALA A 256 6.01 -11.37 9.79
C ALA A 256 4.56 -10.96 10.08
N CYS A 257 3.72 -11.88 10.60
CA CYS A 257 2.36 -11.55 11.04
C CYS A 257 2.35 -10.50 12.16
N ALA A 258 3.28 -10.58 13.12
CA ALA A 258 3.41 -9.59 14.19
C ALA A 258 3.85 -8.22 13.67
N ALA A 259 4.82 -8.18 12.77
CA ALA A 259 5.27 -6.96 12.11
C ALA A 259 4.14 -6.30 11.29
N ALA A 260 3.35 -7.10 10.56
CA ALA A 260 2.19 -6.61 9.82
C ALA A 260 1.13 -5.97 10.74
N ARG A 261 0.85 -6.56 11.91
CA ARG A 261 -0.07 -5.97 12.91
C ARG A 261 0.40 -4.60 13.39
N HIS A 262 1.70 -4.44 13.61
CA HIS A 262 2.29 -3.16 13.99
C HIS A 262 2.25 -2.14 12.84
N ARG A 263 2.42 -2.61 11.60
CA ARG A 263 2.45 -1.75 10.39
C ARG A 263 1.07 -1.22 10.01
N PHE A 264 -0.01 -1.96 10.27
CA PHE A 264 -1.37 -1.60 9.86
C PHE A 264 -2.34 -1.44 11.05
N PRO A 265 -2.09 -0.49 11.98
CA PRO A 265 -3.03 -0.23 13.07
C PRO A 265 -4.33 0.40 12.54
N GLY A 266 -5.45 0.16 13.22
CA GLY A 266 -6.70 0.90 12.98
C GLY A 266 -7.65 0.35 11.90
N HIS A 267 -7.34 -0.79 11.29
CA HIS A 267 -8.27 -1.47 10.37
C HIS A 267 -9.06 -2.56 11.09
N ASP A 268 -10.30 -2.25 11.50
CA ASP A 268 -11.23 -3.18 12.18
C ASP A 268 -11.66 -4.39 11.33
N PHE A 269 -11.41 -4.32 10.03
CA PHE A 269 -11.71 -5.36 9.05
C PHE A 269 -10.48 -6.19 8.62
N LEU A 270 -9.31 -5.97 9.23
CA LEU A 270 -8.06 -6.66 8.92
C LEU A 270 -7.72 -7.69 10.02
N ASP A 271 -7.81 -8.97 9.66
CA ASP A 271 -7.40 -10.10 10.48
C ASP A 271 -5.98 -10.56 10.11
N HIS A 272 -5.25 -11.14 11.06
CA HIS A 272 -3.88 -11.62 10.85
C HIS A 272 -3.73 -13.04 11.39
N GLN A 273 -3.38 -14.00 10.52
CA GLN A 273 -3.30 -15.42 10.87
C GLN A 273 -2.12 -16.09 10.16
N GLN A 274 -1.49 -17.06 10.81
CA GLN A 274 -0.42 -17.84 10.17
C GLN A 274 -1.02 -18.78 9.10
N LEU A 275 -0.37 -18.89 7.94
CA LEU A 275 -0.73 -19.87 6.91
C LEU A 275 0.51 -20.33 6.16
N ASP A 276 0.82 -21.62 6.27
CA ASP A 276 1.80 -22.32 5.47
C ASP A 276 1.12 -23.05 4.30
N LEU A 277 1.54 -22.73 3.07
CA LEU A 277 1.02 -23.32 1.84
C LEU A 277 1.44 -24.78 1.63
N ASP A 278 2.46 -25.27 2.36
CA ASP A 278 2.87 -26.67 2.31
C ASP A 278 2.06 -27.56 3.27
N THR A 279 1.25 -26.97 4.15
CA THR A 279 0.43 -27.66 5.14
C THR A 279 -1.06 -27.55 4.78
N ASP A 280 -1.89 -28.53 5.18
CA ASP A 280 -3.34 -28.47 4.95
C ASP A 280 -3.94 -27.19 5.58
N PRO A 281 -4.70 -26.36 4.84
CA PRO A 281 -5.29 -25.15 5.42
C PRO A 281 -6.35 -25.43 6.49
N THR A 282 -7.03 -26.57 6.41
CA THR A 282 -8.10 -26.91 7.37
C THR A 282 -7.52 -27.16 8.77
N SER A 283 -6.40 -27.87 8.86
CA SER A 283 -5.68 -28.05 10.13
C SER A 283 -5.11 -26.76 10.72
N GLN A 284 -4.96 -25.71 9.90
CA GLN A 284 -4.50 -24.38 10.29
C GLN A 284 -5.65 -23.41 10.63
N GLY A 285 -6.89 -23.91 10.68
CA GLY A 285 -8.09 -23.14 11.05
C GLY A 285 -8.77 -22.42 9.90
N PHE A 286 -8.42 -22.71 8.64
CA PHE A 286 -9.09 -22.13 7.48
C PHE A 286 -10.21 -23.01 6.95
N ALA A 287 -11.40 -22.43 6.77
CA ALA A 287 -12.51 -23.15 6.17
C ALA A 287 -12.35 -23.23 4.64
N SER A 288 -12.61 -24.42 4.07
CA SER A 288 -12.78 -24.58 2.63
C SER A 288 -13.88 -23.64 2.10
N GLY A 289 -13.65 -23.02 0.94
CA GLY A 289 -14.56 -22.04 0.36
C GLY A 289 -14.70 -20.74 1.16
N GLY A 290 -13.78 -20.48 2.10
CA GLY A 290 -13.88 -19.38 3.05
C GLY A 290 -13.73 -17.97 2.43
N HIS A 291 -13.12 -17.84 1.26
CA HIS A 291 -12.69 -16.55 0.71
C HIS A 291 -13.19 -16.33 -0.72
N ASP A 292 -13.59 -15.12 -1.06
CA ASP A 292 -14.05 -14.75 -2.40
C ASP A 292 -12.88 -14.38 -3.33
N VAL A 293 -11.82 -13.82 -2.76
CA VAL A 293 -10.57 -13.50 -3.46
C VAL A 293 -9.38 -13.98 -2.62
N VAL A 294 -8.45 -14.70 -3.25
CA VAL A 294 -7.14 -15.02 -2.67
C VAL A 294 -6.08 -14.25 -3.46
N ILE A 295 -5.20 -13.55 -2.75
CA ILE A 295 -4.12 -12.75 -3.30
C ILE A 295 -2.81 -13.43 -2.93
N ALA A 296 -1.95 -13.66 -3.93
CA ALA A 296 -0.64 -14.28 -3.74
C ALA A 296 0.40 -13.46 -4.50
N ALA A 297 1.21 -12.66 -3.79
CA ALA A 297 2.17 -11.77 -4.41
C ALA A 297 3.61 -12.22 -4.14
N ASN A 298 4.28 -12.74 -5.17
CA ASN A 298 5.64 -13.29 -5.12
C ASN A 298 5.80 -14.30 -3.97
N THR A 299 4.88 -15.26 -3.88
CA THR A 299 4.86 -16.25 -2.80
C THR A 299 4.60 -17.67 -3.30
N LEU A 300 3.88 -17.87 -4.41
CA LEU A 300 3.53 -19.24 -4.83
C LEU A 300 4.79 -20.02 -5.20
N HIS A 301 5.79 -19.35 -5.78
CA HIS A 301 7.07 -19.96 -6.10
C HIS A 301 7.82 -20.51 -4.87
N THR A 302 7.54 -20.05 -3.65
CA THR A 302 8.22 -20.53 -2.43
C THR A 302 7.66 -21.87 -1.94
N ALA A 303 6.53 -22.34 -2.46
CA ALA A 303 5.97 -23.64 -2.08
C ALA A 303 6.87 -24.80 -2.53
N ARG A 304 7.02 -25.82 -1.67
CA ARG A 304 7.81 -27.02 -1.99
C ARG A 304 7.16 -27.85 -3.08
N ASP A 305 5.84 -27.99 -3.03
CA ASP A 305 5.02 -28.63 -4.06
C ASP A 305 4.01 -27.60 -4.60
N LEU A 306 4.36 -26.99 -5.74
CA LEU A 306 3.56 -25.92 -6.34
C LEU A 306 2.16 -26.40 -6.78
N PRO A 307 1.99 -27.55 -7.47
CA PRO A 307 0.66 -28.12 -7.74
C PRO A 307 -0.19 -28.30 -6.47
N ALA A 308 0.37 -28.90 -5.41
CA ALA A 308 -0.36 -29.12 -4.16
C ALA A 308 -0.73 -27.79 -3.47
N ALA A 309 0.17 -26.80 -3.47
CA ALA A 309 -0.11 -25.46 -2.94
C ALA A 309 -1.22 -24.76 -3.74
N LEU A 310 -1.23 -24.86 -5.06
CA LEU A 310 -2.30 -24.32 -5.91
C LEU A 310 -3.64 -24.99 -5.64
N ASP A 311 -3.66 -26.30 -5.38
CA ASP A 311 -4.87 -27.02 -4.96
C ASP A 311 -5.39 -26.55 -3.60
N ARG A 312 -4.50 -26.30 -2.63
CA ARG A 312 -4.85 -25.71 -1.33
C ARG A 312 -5.40 -24.29 -1.47
N VAL A 313 -4.76 -23.45 -2.30
CA VAL A 313 -5.25 -22.10 -2.63
C VAL A 313 -6.63 -22.17 -3.29
N ARG A 314 -6.84 -23.09 -4.22
CA ARG A 314 -8.15 -23.33 -4.85
C ARG A 314 -9.20 -23.77 -3.83
N SER A 315 -8.83 -24.60 -2.85
CA SER A 315 -9.76 -25.09 -1.82
C SER A 315 -10.24 -23.96 -0.90
N LEU A 316 -9.40 -22.96 -0.64
CA LEU A 316 -9.71 -21.76 0.16
C LEU A 316 -10.70 -20.81 -0.53
N LEU A 317 -10.75 -20.82 -1.86
CA LEU A 317 -11.66 -20.00 -2.66
C LEU A 317 -13.09 -20.53 -2.65
N ALA A 318 -14.08 -19.68 -2.42
CA ALA A 318 -15.49 -19.98 -2.67
C ALA A 318 -15.69 -20.39 -4.16
N PRO A 319 -16.62 -21.30 -4.51
CA PRO A 319 -17.00 -21.55 -5.90
C PRO A 319 -17.22 -20.28 -6.72
N GLY A 320 -16.47 -20.09 -7.81
CA GLY A 320 -16.46 -18.85 -8.61
C GLY A 320 -15.53 -17.74 -8.10
N GLY A 321 -14.85 -17.94 -6.98
CA GLY A 321 -13.89 -16.99 -6.40
C GLY A 321 -12.61 -16.90 -7.23
N HIS A 322 -11.84 -15.83 -7.00
CA HIS A 322 -10.67 -15.49 -7.82
C HIS A 322 -9.35 -15.61 -7.07
N LEU A 323 -8.38 -16.28 -7.68
CA LEU A 323 -6.96 -16.13 -7.37
C LEU A 323 -6.40 -14.95 -8.16
N LEU A 324 -5.87 -13.94 -7.47
CA LEU A 324 -5.04 -12.87 -8.03
C LEU A 324 -3.58 -13.14 -7.63
N ALA A 325 -2.78 -13.63 -8.56
CA ALA A 325 -1.36 -13.91 -8.32
C ALA A 325 -0.45 -12.90 -9.03
N ILE A 326 0.64 -12.50 -8.37
CA ILE A 326 1.73 -11.71 -8.94
C ILE A 326 2.97 -12.58 -8.83
N GLU A 327 3.64 -12.89 -9.92
CA GLU A 327 4.81 -13.78 -9.89
C GLU A 327 5.93 -13.27 -10.79
N THR A 328 7.14 -13.27 -10.27
CA THR A 328 8.36 -13.02 -11.04
C THR A 328 8.82 -14.28 -11.78
N HIS A 329 9.51 -14.07 -12.89
CA HIS A 329 10.10 -15.09 -13.75
C HIS A 329 11.60 -14.87 -13.96
N ASP A 330 12.18 -13.82 -13.36
CA ASP A 330 13.58 -13.44 -13.53
C ASP A 330 14.49 -14.14 -12.50
N PRO A 331 15.33 -15.11 -12.93
CA PRO A 331 16.23 -15.82 -12.03
C PRO A 331 17.33 -14.91 -11.48
N ALA A 332 17.79 -13.90 -12.23
CA ALA A 332 18.85 -13.02 -11.76
C ALA A 332 18.38 -12.20 -10.55
N LEU A 333 17.13 -11.71 -10.59
CA LEU A 333 16.50 -11.05 -9.46
C LEU A 333 16.35 -11.98 -8.25
N LEU A 334 15.86 -13.21 -8.45
CA LEU A 334 15.74 -14.19 -7.36
C LEU A 334 17.10 -14.46 -6.71
N LEU A 335 18.12 -14.76 -7.52
CA LEU A 335 19.45 -15.10 -7.02
C LEU A 335 20.16 -13.90 -6.39
N GLY A 336 19.89 -12.68 -6.89
CA GLY A 336 20.41 -11.41 -6.39
C GLY A 336 20.05 -11.07 -4.95
N ALA A 337 18.92 -11.59 -4.45
CA ALA A 337 18.44 -11.31 -3.10
C ALA A 337 18.23 -12.57 -2.24
N PHE A 338 17.68 -13.63 -2.84
CA PHE A 338 17.17 -14.79 -2.09
C PHE A 338 17.92 -16.09 -2.39
N GLY A 339 18.77 -16.14 -3.43
CA GLY A 339 19.42 -17.38 -3.86
C GLY A 339 20.31 -18.06 -2.81
N THR A 340 20.72 -17.33 -1.77
CA THR A 340 21.49 -17.82 -0.62
C THR A 340 20.62 -18.47 0.47
N LEU A 341 19.30 -18.34 0.39
CA LEU A 341 18.34 -18.90 1.33
C LEU A 341 17.93 -20.31 0.88
N ASP A 342 17.80 -21.23 1.83
CA ASP A 342 17.48 -22.64 1.52
C ASP A 342 16.12 -22.77 0.80
N HIS A 343 15.13 -21.95 1.17
CA HIS A 343 13.80 -21.95 0.56
C HIS A 343 13.74 -21.37 -0.86
N ALA A 344 14.83 -20.77 -1.36
CA ALA A 344 14.89 -20.30 -2.75
C ALA A 344 15.11 -21.43 -3.76
N TRP A 345 15.33 -22.66 -3.29
CA TRP A 345 15.61 -23.85 -4.10
C TRP A 345 14.47 -24.88 -4.03
N PRO A 346 14.02 -25.42 -5.18
CA PRO A 346 12.98 -26.46 -5.20
C PRO A 346 13.55 -27.79 -4.68
N ALA A 347 12.69 -28.79 -4.42
CA ALA A 347 13.16 -30.15 -4.13
C ALA A 347 14.07 -30.69 -5.26
N GLU A 348 14.98 -31.62 -4.95
CA GLU A 348 15.98 -32.10 -5.92
C GLU A 348 15.34 -32.76 -7.16
N ASP A 349 14.23 -33.47 -6.98
CA ASP A 349 13.51 -34.18 -8.03
C ASP A 349 12.26 -33.44 -8.56
N ASP A 350 12.16 -32.11 -8.36
CA ASP A 350 11.01 -31.33 -8.86
C ASP A 350 11.01 -31.27 -10.41
N PRO A 351 10.09 -31.98 -11.10
CA PRO A 351 10.10 -32.06 -12.56
C PRO A 351 9.62 -30.76 -13.21
N LEU A 352 8.88 -29.93 -12.47
CA LEU A 352 8.32 -28.68 -12.95
C LEU A 352 9.35 -27.55 -12.86
N ARG A 353 10.22 -27.60 -11.84
CA ARG A 353 11.19 -26.57 -11.49
C ARG A 353 12.61 -27.15 -11.34
N PRO A 354 13.23 -27.66 -12.41
CA PRO A 354 14.52 -28.36 -12.33
C PRO A 354 15.73 -27.44 -12.06
N ARG A 355 15.54 -26.12 -11.97
CA ARG A 355 16.63 -25.13 -11.88
C ARG A 355 16.48 -24.16 -10.72
N THR A 356 15.34 -23.49 -10.65
CA THR A 356 15.02 -22.47 -9.63
C THR A 356 13.57 -22.64 -9.18
N THR A 357 13.21 -22.07 -8.03
CA THR A 357 11.81 -22.02 -7.57
C THR A 357 10.87 -21.26 -8.51
N LEU A 358 11.41 -20.37 -9.36
CA LEU A 358 10.62 -19.65 -10.35
C LEU A 358 10.16 -20.55 -11.49
N LEU A 359 8.88 -20.41 -11.82
CA LEU A 359 8.27 -21.01 -13.00
C LEU A 359 8.32 -20.01 -14.17
N ARG A 360 8.59 -20.49 -15.39
CA ARG A 360 8.57 -19.62 -16.57
C ARG A 360 7.15 -19.12 -16.84
N ARG A 361 7.06 -17.93 -17.42
CA ARG A 361 5.81 -17.29 -17.82
C ARG A 361 4.85 -18.22 -18.57
N GLU A 362 5.34 -18.99 -19.53
CA GLU A 362 4.54 -19.86 -20.41
C GLU A 362 3.99 -21.09 -19.70
N GLN A 363 4.61 -21.50 -18.58
CA GLN A 363 4.21 -22.69 -17.82
C GLN A 363 3.07 -22.41 -16.83
N TRP A 364 2.84 -21.15 -16.42
CA TRP A 364 1.76 -20.79 -15.51
C TRP A 364 0.35 -21.11 -16.04
N PRO A 365 -0.03 -20.75 -17.28
CA PRO A 365 -1.36 -21.04 -17.80
C PRO A 365 -1.75 -22.53 -17.85
N PRO A 366 -0.93 -23.46 -18.38
CA PRO A 366 -1.28 -24.88 -18.35
C PRO A 366 -1.37 -25.42 -16.91
N LEU A 367 -0.41 -25.08 -16.04
CA LEU A 367 -0.40 -25.53 -14.65
C LEU A 367 -1.68 -25.13 -13.89
N LEU A 368 -2.10 -23.87 -14.00
CA LEU A 368 -3.33 -23.41 -13.33
C LEU A 368 -4.57 -24.18 -13.82
N ARG A 369 -4.64 -24.56 -15.10
CA ARG A 369 -5.74 -25.37 -15.63
C ARG A 369 -5.70 -26.80 -15.11
N GLU A 370 -4.51 -27.40 -15.02
CA GLU A 370 -4.30 -28.73 -14.45
C GLU A 370 -4.70 -28.78 -12.98
N CYS A 371 -4.40 -27.73 -12.20
CA CYS A 371 -4.87 -27.54 -10.83
C CYS A 371 -6.37 -27.17 -10.73
N GLY A 372 -7.12 -27.21 -11.82
CA GLY A 372 -8.58 -27.03 -11.82
C GLY A 372 -9.07 -25.58 -11.76
N PHE A 373 -8.22 -24.59 -12.01
CA PHE A 373 -8.67 -23.21 -12.23
C PHE A 373 -9.24 -23.03 -13.64
N THR A 374 -10.17 -22.08 -13.77
CA THR A 374 -10.89 -21.78 -15.02
C THR A 374 -10.81 -20.29 -15.36
N HIS A 375 -11.13 -19.96 -16.62
CA HIS A 375 -11.23 -18.59 -17.10
C HIS A 375 -10.01 -17.70 -16.82
N LEU A 376 -8.80 -18.23 -17.02
CA LEU A 376 -7.54 -17.50 -16.78
C LEU A 376 -7.43 -16.21 -17.61
N ALA A 377 -7.07 -15.13 -16.95
CA ALA A 377 -6.60 -13.89 -17.55
C ALA A 377 -5.16 -13.60 -17.05
N ARG A 378 -4.28 -13.17 -17.96
CA ARG A 378 -2.90 -12.79 -17.64
C ARG A 378 -2.62 -11.39 -18.16
N THR A 379 -2.00 -10.56 -17.34
CA THR A 379 -1.61 -9.19 -17.67
C THR A 379 -0.27 -8.84 -17.02
N GLY A 380 0.14 -7.58 -17.14
CA GLY A 380 1.47 -7.07 -16.84
C GLY A 380 1.89 -6.08 -17.90
N ASP A 381 3.19 -5.99 -18.13
CA ASP A 381 3.73 -5.35 -19.32
C ASP A 381 3.54 -6.29 -20.53
N ASP A 382 3.24 -5.72 -21.68
CA ASP A 382 3.08 -6.42 -22.96
C ASP A 382 4.36 -6.33 -23.81
N THR A 383 5.30 -5.47 -23.42
CA THR A 383 6.60 -5.27 -24.08
C THR A 383 7.74 -5.99 -23.38
N ARG A 384 8.75 -6.42 -24.14
CA ARG A 384 9.98 -6.96 -23.57
C ARG A 384 10.86 -5.83 -23.01
N PRO A 385 11.58 -6.07 -21.90
CA PRO A 385 11.68 -7.33 -21.17
C PRO A 385 10.58 -7.56 -20.13
N GLY A 386 9.82 -6.52 -19.72
CA GLY A 386 8.85 -6.61 -18.62
C GLY A 386 7.81 -7.73 -18.79
N ARG A 387 7.36 -7.97 -20.02
CA ARG A 387 6.49 -9.09 -20.39
C ARG A 387 7.00 -10.43 -19.90
N ASP A 388 8.32 -10.65 -19.99
CA ASP A 388 8.97 -11.91 -19.70
C ASP A 388 9.52 -11.96 -18.25
N THR A 389 9.62 -10.82 -17.57
CA THR A 389 10.12 -10.72 -16.18
C THR A 389 9.06 -11.04 -15.13
N PHE A 390 7.79 -10.67 -15.32
CA PHE A 390 6.75 -10.91 -14.32
C PHE A 390 5.37 -11.08 -14.96
N SER A 391 4.45 -11.71 -14.22
CA SER A 391 3.05 -11.85 -14.61
C SER A 391 2.12 -11.47 -13.47
N ILE A 392 1.01 -10.83 -13.82
CA ILE A 392 -0.18 -10.76 -12.97
C ILE A 392 -1.22 -11.70 -13.56
N LEU A 393 -1.67 -12.67 -12.76
CA LEU A 393 -2.56 -13.75 -13.15
C LEU A 393 -3.87 -13.61 -12.37
N LEU A 394 -5.01 -13.72 -13.06
CA LEU A 394 -6.33 -13.78 -12.45
C LEU A 394 -7.02 -15.05 -12.93
N ALA A 395 -7.37 -15.95 -12.00
CA ALA A 395 -7.95 -17.25 -12.32
C ALA A 395 -9.13 -17.57 -11.40
N ALA A 396 -10.15 -18.26 -11.91
CA ALA A 396 -11.37 -18.54 -11.17
C ALA A 396 -11.45 -19.99 -10.70
N ARG A 397 -11.96 -20.24 -9.48
CA ARG A 397 -12.45 -21.57 -9.09
C ARG A 397 -13.73 -21.88 -9.88
N PRO A 398 -13.92 -23.10 -10.41
CA PRO A 398 -15.15 -23.48 -11.10
C PRO A 398 -16.39 -23.17 -10.26
N ARG A 399 -17.42 -22.58 -10.89
CA ARG A 399 -18.71 -22.35 -10.25
C ARG A 399 -19.47 -23.67 -10.10
N ALA A 400 -20.01 -23.94 -8.91
CA ALA A 400 -21.08 -24.93 -8.79
C ALA A 400 -22.32 -24.41 -9.52
N ARG A 401 -23.11 -25.30 -10.16
CA ARG A 401 -24.39 -24.90 -10.79
C ARG A 401 -25.29 -24.27 -9.73
N THR A 402 -25.52 -22.96 -9.81
CA THR A 402 -26.36 -22.23 -8.88
C THR A 402 -27.83 -22.60 -9.12
N ARG A 403 -28.48 -23.17 -8.10
CA ARG A 403 -29.95 -23.07 -8.00
C ARG A 403 -30.27 -21.72 -7.33
N PRO A 404 -31.34 -21.03 -7.72
CA PRO A 404 -31.77 -19.81 -7.04
C PRO A 404 -31.97 -20.10 -5.54
N ARG A 405 -31.38 -19.29 -4.65
CA ARG A 405 -31.51 -19.41 -3.19
C ARG A 405 -32.99 -19.66 -2.83
N PRO A 406 -33.36 -20.79 -2.20
CA PRO A 406 -34.74 -20.98 -1.75
C PRO A 406 -35.13 -19.87 -0.79
N LEU A 407 -36.39 -19.40 -0.87
CA LEU A 407 -36.88 -18.40 0.07
C LEU A 407 -36.85 -18.98 1.49
N PRO A 408 -36.59 -18.15 2.52
CA PRO A 408 -36.62 -18.61 3.91
C PRO A 408 -37.97 -19.28 4.22
N PRO A 409 -37.99 -20.39 4.97
CA PRO A 409 -39.26 -20.96 5.41
C PRO A 409 -39.94 -19.99 6.37
N ALA A 410 -41.25 -19.77 6.20
CA ALA A 410 -42.01 -18.94 7.14
C ALA A 410 -42.03 -19.61 8.53
N ALA A 411 -41.51 -18.92 9.55
CA ALA A 411 -41.39 -19.46 10.91
C ALA A 411 -42.75 -19.80 11.58
N THR A 412 -43.87 -19.28 11.06
CA THR A 412 -45.24 -19.45 11.59
C THR A 412 -46.29 -19.26 10.48
N ARG A 413 -47.51 -19.82 10.62
CA ARG A 413 -48.65 -19.49 9.73
C ARG A 413 -48.92 -17.98 9.77
N THR A 414 -48.57 -17.29 8.68
CA THR A 414 -48.64 -15.83 8.57
C THR A 414 -49.61 -15.48 7.45
N ARG A 415 -50.62 -14.65 7.73
CA ARG A 415 -51.51 -14.10 6.71
C ARG A 415 -50.92 -12.79 6.21
N TRP A 416 -50.63 -12.74 4.92
CA TRP A 416 -49.99 -11.60 4.27
C TRP A 416 -51.01 -10.78 3.51
N ILE A 417 -51.04 -9.47 3.75
CA ILE A 417 -51.86 -8.52 3.00
C ILE A 417 -50.92 -7.50 2.39
N ILE A 418 -50.87 -7.44 1.06
CA ILE A 418 -49.99 -6.54 0.35
C ILE A 418 -50.84 -5.42 -0.24
N ALA A 419 -50.86 -4.27 0.44
CA ALA A 419 -51.63 -3.11 0.05
C ALA A 419 -50.80 -2.23 -0.89
N ALA A 420 -51.23 -2.13 -2.15
CA ALA A 420 -50.70 -1.19 -3.13
C ALA A 420 -51.55 0.09 -3.14
N GLU A 421 -50.92 1.25 -3.16
CA GLU A 421 -51.63 2.54 -3.19
C GLU A 421 -52.13 2.93 -4.59
N SER A 422 -51.53 2.37 -5.65
CA SER A 422 -51.97 2.59 -7.03
C SER A 422 -51.90 1.31 -7.87
N GLU A 423 -52.62 1.32 -9.00
CA GLU A 423 -52.61 0.23 -9.97
C GLU A 423 -51.22 -0.07 -10.55
N HIS A 424 -50.31 0.92 -10.57
CA HIS A 424 -48.95 0.75 -11.07
C HIS A 424 -48.08 -0.17 -10.19
N GLU A 425 -48.38 -0.27 -8.89
CA GLU A 425 -47.62 -1.10 -7.94
C GLU A 425 -48.27 -2.49 -7.72
N LEU A 426 -49.48 -2.71 -8.25
CA LEU A 426 -50.16 -4.01 -8.19
C LEU A 426 -49.35 -5.17 -8.78
N PRO A 427 -48.66 -5.04 -9.94
CA PRO A 427 -47.87 -6.14 -10.50
C PRO A 427 -46.75 -6.61 -9.56
N LEU A 428 -46.13 -5.70 -8.81
CA LEU A 428 -45.13 -6.03 -7.79
C LEU A 428 -45.79 -6.70 -6.59
N ALA A 429 -46.89 -6.14 -6.09
CA ALA A 429 -47.65 -6.69 -4.98
C ALA A 429 -48.12 -8.13 -5.26
N ASP A 430 -48.67 -8.38 -6.45
CA ASP A 430 -49.08 -9.70 -6.92
C ASP A 430 -47.92 -10.68 -7.03
N ALA A 431 -46.78 -10.23 -7.57
CA ALA A 431 -45.59 -11.06 -7.68
C ALA A 431 -45.04 -11.46 -6.31
N VAL A 432 -45.06 -10.56 -5.32
CA VAL A 432 -44.68 -10.86 -3.94
C VAL A 432 -45.70 -11.81 -3.30
N ALA A 433 -47.01 -11.57 -3.46
CA ALA A 433 -48.05 -12.43 -2.93
C ALA A 433 -47.92 -13.89 -3.43
N ARG A 434 -47.62 -14.08 -4.72
CA ARG A 434 -47.35 -15.41 -5.29
C ARG A 434 -46.15 -16.09 -4.65
N LEU A 435 -45.06 -15.36 -4.41
CA LEU A 435 -43.85 -15.90 -3.79
C LEU A 435 -44.05 -16.25 -2.31
N LEU A 436 -44.95 -15.55 -1.63
CA LEU A 436 -45.33 -15.82 -0.25
C LEU A 436 -46.35 -16.98 -0.10
N THR A 437 -46.87 -17.52 -1.22
CA THR A 437 -47.97 -18.52 -1.23
C THR A 437 -47.54 -19.86 -1.89
N PRO A 438 -46.79 -20.79 -1.23
CA PRO A 438 -47.11 -22.26 -1.22
C PRO A 438 -46.40 -23.14 -0.12
N PRO A 439 -46.57 -24.50 -0.08
CA PRO A 439 -47.76 -25.28 0.30
C PRO A 439 -47.98 -25.42 1.83
N HIS A 440 -47.22 -24.75 2.70
CA HIS A 440 -47.35 -24.89 4.17
C HIS A 440 -47.48 -23.60 4.98
N ALA A 441 -47.60 -22.41 4.35
CA ALA A 441 -47.61 -21.14 5.09
C ALA A 441 -48.54 -20.09 4.47
N GLY A 442 -49.74 -19.93 5.04
CA GLY A 442 -50.52 -18.69 4.93
C GLY A 442 -51.15 -18.34 3.58
N LYS A 443 -52.21 -17.53 3.61
CA LYS A 443 -52.86 -16.94 2.42
C LYS A 443 -52.29 -15.53 2.24
N ALA A 444 -51.65 -15.25 1.10
CA ALA A 444 -51.24 -13.89 0.72
C ALA A 444 -52.22 -13.30 -0.31
N VAL A 445 -52.61 -12.04 -0.14
CA VAL A 445 -53.48 -11.33 -1.10
C VAL A 445 -52.91 -9.94 -1.36
N ALA A 446 -52.85 -9.54 -2.62
CA ALA A 446 -52.56 -8.17 -3.01
C ALA A 446 -53.87 -7.40 -3.21
N VAL A 447 -53.94 -6.15 -2.73
CA VAL A 447 -55.15 -5.32 -2.77
C VAL A 447 -54.80 -3.87 -3.07
N LEU A 448 -55.70 -3.15 -3.74
CA LEU A 448 -55.66 -1.68 -3.77
C LEU A 448 -56.12 -1.14 -2.41
N ALA A 449 -55.33 -0.25 -1.82
CA ALA A 449 -55.52 0.16 -0.44
C ALA A 449 -56.84 0.90 -0.16
N GLY A 450 -57.49 1.44 -1.20
CA GLY A 450 -58.84 2.04 -1.12
C GLY A 450 -60.01 1.03 -1.09
N GLN A 451 -59.75 -0.26 -1.32
CA GLN A 451 -60.80 -1.31 -1.40
C GLN A 451 -60.62 -2.44 -0.38
N GLY A 452 -59.71 -2.29 0.60
CA GLY A 452 -59.20 -3.40 1.42
C GLY A 452 -59.61 -3.58 2.89
N PRO A 453 -60.25 -2.63 3.63
CA PRO A 453 -60.39 -2.78 5.09
C PRO A 453 -61.26 -3.97 5.54
N GLU A 454 -62.19 -4.45 4.70
CA GLU A 454 -63.05 -5.60 5.04
C GLU A 454 -62.34 -6.97 4.95
N LEU A 455 -61.12 -7.04 4.40
CA LEU A 455 -60.38 -8.30 4.26
C LEU A 455 -59.62 -8.73 5.54
N ILE A 456 -59.45 -7.81 6.50
CA ILE A 456 -58.74 -8.05 7.77
C ILE A 456 -59.69 -8.67 8.83
N SER A 457 -61.01 -8.58 8.65
CA SER A 457 -62.01 -8.81 9.71
C SER A 457 -62.58 -10.24 9.84
N THR A 458 -62.02 -11.27 9.22
CA THR A 458 -62.56 -12.66 9.34
C THR A 458 -61.59 -13.68 9.96
N ARG A 459 -61.88 -13.97 11.26
CA ARG A 459 -61.49 -15.07 12.20
C ARG A 459 -60.00 -15.26 12.62
N PRO A 460 -59.65 -15.14 13.94
CA PRO A 460 -58.44 -15.71 14.58
C PRO A 460 -58.78 -16.95 15.44
N PRO A 461 -57.86 -17.94 15.65
CA PRO A 461 -56.68 -17.76 16.51
C PRO A 461 -55.38 -18.48 16.08
N GLY A 462 -54.21 -17.85 16.37
CA GLY A 462 -52.87 -18.48 16.31
C GLY A 462 -51.93 -18.03 15.19
N GLU A 463 -52.38 -17.15 14.29
CA GLU A 463 -51.63 -16.74 13.09
C GLU A 463 -51.07 -15.31 13.21
N ARG A 464 -49.89 -15.05 12.60
CA ARG A 464 -49.33 -13.70 12.48
C ARG A 464 -50.05 -12.93 11.36
N VAL A 465 -50.37 -11.66 11.57
CA VAL A 465 -50.91 -10.79 10.51
C VAL A 465 -49.83 -9.79 10.10
N ALA A 466 -49.43 -9.84 8.82
CA ALA A 466 -48.42 -8.96 8.25
C ALA A 466 -49.02 -8.16 7.08
N VAL A 467 -49.01 -6.84 7.21
CA VAL A 467 -49.43 -5.92 6.15
C VAL A 467 -48.19 -5.30 5.52
N THR A 468 -48.05 -5.43 4.20
CA THR A 468 -46.99 -4.78 3.41
C THR A 468 -47.61 -3.64 2.61
N PHE A 469 -47.24 -2.40 2.91
CA PHE A 469 -47.74 -1.21 2.22
C PHE A 469 -46.71 -0.71 1.20
N VAL A 470 -47.14 -0.57 -0.06
CA VAL A 470 -46.33 -0.05 -1.18
C VAL A 470 -46.97 1.24 -1.70
N PRO A 471 -46.43 2.43 -1.37
CA PRO A 471 -47.00 3.70 -1.77
C PRO A 471 -46.71 4.00 -3.24
N ALA A 472 -47.63 4.69 -3.88
CA ALA A 472 -47.48 5.23 -5.22
C ALA A 472 -46.55 6.43 -5.08
N GLY A 473 -45.38 6.40 -5.71
CA GLY A 473 -44.27 7.32 -5.48
C GLY A 473 -44.48 8.83 -5.73
N HIS A 474 -45.52 9.44 -5.15
CA HIS A 474 -45.78 10.88 -5.11
C HIS A 474 -45.32 11.43 -3.76
N ALA A 475 -44.49 12.47 -3.80
CA ALA A 475 -44.10 13.21 -2.60
C ALA A 475 -45.31 14.01 -2.08
N THR A 476 -45.92 13.56 -0.98
CA THR A 476 -46.83 14.40 -0.19
C THR A 476 -46.00 15.38 0.65
N ARG A 477 -46.49 16.61 0.83
CA ARG A 477 -45.78 17.65 1.59
C ARG A 477 -45.96 17.39 3.09
N ALA A 478 -44.98 17.81 3.90
CA ALA A 478 -45.10 17.77 5.35
C ALA A 478 -46.35 18.57 5.79
N GLY A 479 -47.30 17.91 6.45
CA GLY A 479 -48.59 18.47 6.85
C GLY A 479 -49.82 17.89 6.12
N ASP A 480 -49.62 17.11 5.05
CA ASP A 480 -50.72 16.38 4.40
C ASP A 480 -51.25 15.27 5.32
N GLU A 481 -52.57 15.03 5.25
CA GLU A 481 -53.20 13.94 5.99
C GLU A 481 -52.58 12.56 5.65
N PRO A 482 -52.44 11.64 6.63
CA PRO A 482 -51.89 10.32 6.38
C PRO A 482 -52.70 9.59 5.30
N PRO A 483 -52.05 8.85 4.37
CA PRO A 483 -52.73 8.14 3.30
C PRO A 483 -53.94 7.36 3.81
N PRO A 484 -55.11 7.42 3.14
CA PRO A 484 -56.33 6.70 3.55
C PRO A 484 -56.08 5.21 3.84
N ALA A 485 -55.14 4.62 3.09
CA ALA A 485 -54.60 3.29 3.28
C ALA A 485 -54.05 3.01 4.68
N LEU A 486 -53.16 3.88 5.18
CA LEU A 486 -52.53 3.71 6.49
C LEU A 486 -53.55 3.86 7.64
N ARG A 487 -54.53 4.75 7.48
CA ARG A 487 -55.66 4.87 8.44
C ARG A 487 -56.55 3.63 8.46
N ALA A 488 -56.84 3.06 7.30
CA ALA A 488 -57.59 1.81 7.19
C ALA A 488 -56.83 0.65 7.86
N ILE A 489 -55.51 0.59 7.68
CA ILE A 489 -54.63 -0.40 8.32
C ILE A 489 -54.62 -0.21 9.85
N ALA A 490 -54.49 1.02 10.35
CA ALA A 490 -54.52 1.30 11.79
C ALA A 490 -55.84 0.83 12.44
N ARG A 491 -56.99 1.21 11.86
CA ARG A 491 -58.31 0.76 12.33
C ARG A 491 -58.46 -0.76 12.30
N ALA A 492 -57.85 -1.42 11.32
CA ALA A 492 -57.88 -2.86 11.22
C ALA A 492 -56.99 -3.55 12.27
N PHE A 493 -55.88 -2.93 12.70
CA PHE A 493 -55.09 -3.41 13.83
C PHE A 493 -55.82 -3.26 15.17
N ASP A 494 -56.64 -2.22 15.34
CA ASP A 494 -57.50 -2.07 16.52
C ASP A 494 -58.53 -3.19 16.66
N ALA A 495 -59.03 -3.70 15.52
CA ALA A 495 -59.98 -4.81 15.49
C ALA A 495 -59.35 -6.18 15.79
N LEU A 496 -58.01 -6.31 15.87
CA LEU A 496 -57.34 -7.56 16.16
C LEU A 496 -57.22 -7.83 17.68
N PRO A 497 -57.29 -9.10 18.12
CA PRO A 497 -57.06 -9.45 19.53
C PRO A 497 -55.70 -8.97 20.04
N PRO A 498 -55.57 -8.56 21.31
CA PRO A 498 -54.29 -8.15 21.90
C PRO A 498 -53.18 -9.20 21.81
N THR A 499 -53.55 -10.48 21.72
CA THR A 499 -52.63 -11.63 21.61
C THR A 499 -52.06 -11.85 20.21
N ALA A 500 -52.58 -11.16 19.18
CA ALA A 500 -52.11 -11.29 17.82
C ALA A 500 -50.80 -10.51 17.61
N ARG A 501 -49.76 -11.18 17.10
CA ARG A 501 -48.52 -10.51 16.66
C ARG A 501 -48.78 -9.75 15.36
N ARG A 502 -48.55 -8.44 15.39
CA ARG A 502 -48.84 -7.51 14.30
C ARG A 502 -47.55 -7.04 13.66
N SER A 503 -47.48 -7.04 12.34
CA SER A 503 -46.33 -6.49 11.61
C SER A 503 -46.83 -5.61 10.46
N LEU A 504 -46.29 -4.39 10.37
CA LEU A 504 -46.52 -3.46 9.27
C LEU A 504 -45.19 -3.19 8.58
N TYR A 505 -45.04 -3.69 7.36
CA TYR A 505 -43.88 -3.43 6.52
C TYR A 505 -44.21 -2.26 5.61
N VAL A 506 -43.44 -1.17 5.71
CA VAL A 506 -43.62 0.01 4.84
C VAL A 506 -42.53 -0.01 3.79
N VAL A 507 -42.91 -0.25 2.53
CA VAL A 507 -41.98 -0.41 1.41
C VAL A 507 -42.03 0.83 0.53
N THR A 508 -41.04 1.71 0.61
CA THR A 508 -41.00 2.97 -0.18
C THR A 508 -40.00 2.91 -1.32
N ARG A 509 -40.11 3.84 -2.27
CA ARG A 509 -39.09 4.07 -3.31
C ARG A 509 -38.15 5.20 -2.85
N PRO A 510 -36.90 5.28 -3.35
CA PRO A 510 -35.92 6.28 -2.90
C PRO A 510 -36.35 7.75 -3.02
N ALA A 511 -37.38 8.06 -3.83
CA ALA A 511 -37.88 9.41 -4.07
C ALA A 511 -39.02 9.86 -3.13
N THR A 512 -39.56 9.00 -2.25
CA THR A 512 -40.83 9.25 -1.54
C THR A 512 -40.82 9.02 -0.03
N ALA A 513 -39.69 9.30 0.61
CA ALA A 513 -39.35 8.69 1.89
C ALA A 513 -39.67 9.48 3.18
N THR A 514 -40.39 10.59 3.18
CA THR A 514 -40.59 11.38 4.43
C THR A 514 -41.97 11.22 5.04
N THR A 515 -43.05 11.61 4.35
CA THR A 515 -44.41 11.65 4.92
C THR A 515 -45.03 10.30 5.25
N VAL A 516 -44.84 9.28 4.40
CA VAL A 516 -45.38 7.92 4.63
C VAL A 516 -44.68 7.25 5.82
N GLN A 517 -43.36 7.44 5.93
CA GLN A 517 -42.57 6.98 7.07
C GLN A 517 -43.01 7.64 8.38
N ASP A 518 -43.25 8.96 8.36
CA ASP A 518 -43.69 9.71 9.53
C ASP A 518 -45.07 9.24 10.02
N ALA A 519 -46.03 9.08 9.10
CA ALA A 519 -47.36 8.55 9.40
C ALA A 519 -47.32 7.13 9.98
N ALA A 520 -46.50 6.25 9.41
CA ALA A 520 -46.34 4.90 9.93
C ALA A 520 -45.69 4.88 11.33
N THR A 521 -44.76 5.82 11.60
CA THR A 521 -44.14 5.99 12.92
C THR A 521 -45.16 6.45 13.96
N ALA A 522 -46.09 7.33 13.59
CA ALA A 522 -47.21 7.72 14.46
C ALA A 522 -48.09 6.51 14.83
N ILE A 523 -48.45 5.67 13.87
CA ILE A 523 -49.22 4.42 14.10
C ILE A 523 -48.47 3.47 15.06
N ALA A 524 -47.15 3.34 14.93
CA ALA A 524 -46.38 2.50 15.85
C ALA A 524 -46.32 3.05 17.28
N ARG A 525 -46.39 4.37 17.48
CA ARG A 525 -46.50 4.98 18.82
C ARG A 525 -47.85 4.68 19.47
N GLU A 526 -48.92 4.59 18.68
CA GLU A 526 -50.28 4.29 19.15
C GLU A 526 -50.49 2.79 19.42
N HIS A 527 -49.64 1.90 18.88
CA HIS A 527 -49.72 0.45 19.09
C HIS A 527 -48.39 -0.13 19.62
N PRO A 528 -48.17 -0.17 20.96
CA PRO A 528 -46.91 -0.57 21.60
C PRO A 528 -46.42 -2.02 21.38
N GLY A 529 -47.05 -2.80 20.50
CA GLY A 529 -46.64 -4.16 20.11
C GLY A 529 -46.53 -4.36 18.59
N LEU A 530 -46.61 -3.28 17.81
CA LEU A 530 -46.50 -3.32 16.35
C LEU A 530 -45.03 -3.40 15.92
N HIS A 531 -44.68 -4.42 15.15
CA HIS A 531 -43.38 -4.49 14.49
C HIS A 531 -43.42 -3.68 13.17
N LEU A 532 -42.62 -2.60 13.08
CA LEU A 532 -42.63 -1.67 11.95
C LEU A 532 -41.28 -1.62 11.18
N PRO A 533 -40.97 -2.57 10.29
CA PRO A 533 -39.84 -2.45 9.37
C PRO A 533 -40.11 -1.45 8.25
N ARG A 534 -39.16 -0.55 8.01
CA ARG A 534 -39.15 0.40 6.91
C ARG A 534 -38.15 -0.08 5.87
N ILE A 535 -38.66 -0.40 4.67
CA ILE A 535 -37.89 -0.93 3.56
C ILE A 535 -37.88 0.11 2.43
N THR A 536 -36.71 0.55 2.00
CA THR A 536 -36.55 1.32 0.77
C THR A 536 -36.18 0.35 -0.36
N LEU A 537 -37.08 0.14 -1.32
CA LEU A 537 -36.86 -0.77 -2.44
C LEU A 537 -36.42 0.00 -3.69
N HIS A 538 -35.12 -0.05 -3.97
CA HIS A 538 -34.59 0.44 -5.23
C HIS A 538 -35.01 -0.50 -6.38
N PRO A 539 -35.53 0.03 -7.49
CA PRO A 539 -35.93 -0.78 -8.63
C PRO A 539 -34.73 -1.57 -9.17
N GLY A 540 -34.98 -2.84 -9.48
CA GLY A 540 -34.04 -3.72 -10.18
C GLY A 540 -34.41 -3.93 -11.65
N GLU A 541 -33.77 -4.91 -12.28
CA GLU A 541 -33.93 -5.16 -13.72
C GLU A 541 -35.34 -5.66 -14.09
N THR A 542 -36.00 -6.38 -13.17
CA THR A 542 -37.34 -6.94 -13.41
C THR A 542 -38.18 -6.93 -12.15
N ILE A 543 -39.51 -6.84 -12.31
CA ILE A 543 -40.48 -6.96 -11.22
C ILE A 543 -40.33 -8.28 -10.47
N ALA A 544 -40.00 -9.37 -11.17
CA ALA A 544 -39.78 -10.68 -10.55
C ALA A 544 -38.56 -10.69 -9.62
N ALA A 545 -37.47 -10.00 -10.01
CA ALA A 545 -36.29 -9.85 -9.16
C ALA A 545 -36.60 -9.00 -7.92
N ASP A 546 -37.34 -7.91 -8.09
CA ASP A 546 -37.75 -7.01 -7.01
C ASP A 546 -38.69 -7.72 -6.03
N ALA A 547 -39.68 -8.44 -6.55
CA ALA A 547 -40.61 -9.24 -5.76
C ALA A 547 -39.89 -10.32 -4.94
N ARG A 548 -38.86 -10.94 -5.53
CA ARG A 548 -38.05 -11.95 -4.84
C ARG A 548 -37.20 -11.35 -3.73
N ARG A 549 -36.55 -10.19 -3.95
CA ARG A 549 -35.79 -9.48 -2.91
C ARG A 549 -36.70 -9.08 -1.75
N LEU A 550 -37.89 -8.55 -2.06
CA LEU A 550 -38.86 -8.17 -1.05
C LEU A 550 -39.42 -9.38 -0.29
N ALA A 551 -39.85 -10.44 -0.99
CA ALA A 551 -40.34 -11.67 -0.36
C ALA A 551 -39.29 -12.33 0.55
N HIS A 552 -38.01 -12.26 0.16
CA HIS A 552 -36.90 -12.76 0.99
C HIS A 552 -36.81 -11.99 2.31
N GLU A 553 -36.86 -10.66 2.28
CA GLU A 553 -36.84 -9.82 3.48
C GLU A 553 -38.06 -10.05 4.37
N LEU A 554 -39.25 -10.17 3.76
CA LEU A 554 -40.50 -10.39 4.48
C LEU A 554 -40.52 -11.74 5.21
N LEU A 555 -39.91 -12.78 4.63
CA LEU A 555 -39.86 -14.13 5.22
C LEU A 555 -38.73 -14.32 6.23
N ALA A 556 -37.74 -13.44 6.27
CA ALA A 556 -36.60 -13.57 7.16
C ALA A 556 -36.90 -13.14 8.61
N THR A 557 -36.10 -13.64 9.57
CA THR A 557 -36.26 -13.33 10.99
C THR A 557 -35.94 -11.85 11.28
N PRO A 558 -36.78 -11.13 12.03
CA PRO A 558 -36.63 -9.69 12.24
C PRO A 558 -35.46 -9.32 13.16
N GLY A 559 -34.81 -8.19 12.86
CA GLY A 559 -33.75 -7.58 13.69
C GLY A 559 -33.41 -6.12 13.32
N ASP A 560 -33.45 -5.76 12.04
CA ASP A 560 -33.26 -4.37 11.59
C ASP A 560 -34.59 -3.69 11.25
N HIS A 561 -34.71 -2.39 11.56
CA HIS A 561 -35.94 -1.60 11.33
C HIS A 561 -35.86 -0.65 10.13
N GLU A 562 -34.67 -0.33 9.63
CA GLU A 562 -34.44 0.54 8.46
C GLU A 562 -33.54 -0.18 7.46
N ILE A 563 -34.16 -0.62 6.37
CA ILE A 563 -33.54 -1.50 5.38
C ILE A 563 -33.59 -0.81 4.02
N VAL A 564 -32.51 -0.88 3.26
CA VAL A 564 -32.44 -0.44 1.87
C VAL A 564 -32.12 -1.66 1.00
N LEU A 565 -33.06 -2.06 0.16
CA LEU A 565 -32.91 -3.14 -0.81
C LEU A 565 -32.56 -2.55 -2.17
N THR A 566 -31.37 -2.87 -2.68
CA THR A 566 -30.91 -2.45 -4.00
C THR A 566 -30.68 -3.65 -4.92
N PRO A 567 -30.50 -3.45 -6.25
CA PRO A 567 -30.04 -4.52 -7.14
C PRO A 567 -28.68 -5.10 -6.73
N ARG A 568 -27.88 -4.29 -6.02
CA ARG A 568 -26.58 -4.69 -5.45
C ARG A 568 -26.71 -5.32 -4.07
N GLY A 569 -27.92 -5.38 -3.49
CA GLY A 569 -28.18 -6.10 -2.25
C GLY A 569 -28.94 -5.39 -1.12
N ARG A 570 -29.06 -6.06 0.04
CA ARG A 570 -29.54 -5.58 1.36
C ARG A 570 -28.54 -4.72 2.16
N PHE A 571 -28.97 -3.51 2.53
CA PHE A 571 -28.23 -2.57 3.38
C PHE A 571 -29.08 -2.07 4.54
N VAL A 572 -28.42 -1.55 5.56
CA VAL A 572 -29.05 -0.92 6.73
C VAL A 572 -28.39 0.41 7.04
N ILE A 573 -29.17 1.32 7.61
CA ILE A 573 -28.67 2.62 8.05
C ILE A 573 -27.89 2.44 9.36
N ARG A 574 -26.69 3.02 9.41
CA ARG A 574 -25.86 3.10 10.62
C ARG A 574 -25.37 4.53 10.78
N GLU A 575 -25.55 5.07 11.97
CA GLU A 575 -24.98 6.34 12.38
C GLU A 575 -23.56 6.11 12.88
N GLN A 576 -22.63 6.95 12.44
CA GLN A 576 -21.27 6.97 12.96
C GLN A 576 -20.83 8.40 13.21
N PRO A 577 -20.10 8.63 14.32
CA PRO A 577 -19.44 9.91 14.54
C PRO A 577 -18.56 10.25 13.34
N HIS A 578 -18.79 11.40 12.75
CA HIS A 578 -18.01 11.95 11.65
C HIS A 578 -17.31 13.22 12.10
N THR A 579 -16.04 13.05 12.43
CA THR A 579 -15.16 14.20 12.57
C THR A 579 -14.90 14.75 11.14
N PRO A 580 -15.24 16.01 10.82
CA PRO A 580 -14.78 16.63 9.57
C PRO A 580 -13.25 16.54 9.51
N PRO A 581 -12.61 16.57 8.33
CA PRO A 581 -11.16 16.56 8.25
C PRO A 581 -10.65 17.82 8.94
N ALA A 582 -10.24 17.64 10.20
CA ALA A 582 -9.54 18.68 10.92
C ALA A 582 -8.22 18.91 10.18
N SER A 583 -7.80 20.17 10.11
CA SER A 583 -6.39 20.42 9.87
C SER A 583 -5.66 19.95 11.11
N TYR A 584 -4.59 19.19 10.94
CA TYR A 584 -3.74 18.75 12.03
C TYR A 584 -2.35 19.32 11.84
N ALA A 585 -1.72 19.70 12.94
CA ALA A 585 -0.31 20.04 13.01
C ALA A 585 0.33 19.14 14.07
N LEU A 586 1.57 18.73 13.82
CA LEU A 586 2.35 18.01 14.80
C LEU A 586 2.86 19.02 15.83
N ASP A 587 2.53 18.79 17.10
CA ASP A 587 3.12 19.51 18.21
C ASP A 587 4.44 18.83 18.59
N LEU A 588 5.53 19.53 18.26
CA LEU A 588 6.88 19.16 18.66
C LEU A 588 7.19 19.98 19.91
N ALA A 589 6.82 19.47 21.10
CA ALA A 589 7.11 20.16 22.36
C ALA A 589 8.60 20.58 22.41
N PRO A 590 8.91 21.81 22.84
CA PRO A 590 10.26 22.38 22.79
C PRO A 590 11.22 21.82 23.85
N ASP A 591 10.71 21.20 24.92
CA ASP A 591 11.53 20.66 26.01
C ASP A 591 11.79 19.14 25.86
N LEU A 592 13.04 18.75 26.11
CA LEU A 592 13.51 17.36 26.15
C LEU A 592 12.86 16.53 27.27
N GLU A 593 12.19 17.16 28.23
CA GLU A 593 11.55 16.49 29.39
C GLU A 593 10.02 16.34 29.30
N ALA A 594 9.36 16.73 28.19
CA ALA A 594 7.89 16.63 28.04
C ALA A 594 7.45 16.07 26.65
N PRO A 595 6.18 15.64 26.52
CA PRO A 595 5.77 14.30 26.06
C PRO A 595 6.06 13.99 24.57
N GLU A 596 5.85 12.73 24.20
CA GLU A 596 5.86 12.22 22.82
C GLU A 596 5.14 13.18 21.85
N PRO A 597 5.62 13.32 20.60
CA PRO A 597 5.00 14.17 19.59
C PRO A 597 3.51 13.84 19.44
N ALA A 598 2.67 14.88 19.46
CA ALA A 598 1.22 14.72 19.46
C ALA A 598 0.58 15.51 18.33
N TRP A 599 -0.43 14.92 17.67
CA TRP A 599 -1.21 15.63 16.67
C TRP A 599 -2.21 16.55 17.36
N THR A 600 -2.14 17.85 17.07
CA THR A 600 -3.09 18.84 17.52
C THR A 600 -4.01 19.26 16.38
N ARG A 601 -5.29 19.40 16.67
CA ARG A 601 -6.27 19.93 15.73
C ARG A 601 -6.05 21.44 15.59
N THR A 602 -5.99 21.91 14.35
CA THR A 602 -5.82 23.30 13.97
C THR A 602 -6.99 23.76 13.10
N ALA A 603 -7.16 25.09 12.99
CA ALA A 603 -8.09 25.69 12.06
C ALA A 603 -7.60 25.47 10.61
N PRO A 604 -8.50 25.39 9.62
CA PRO A 604 -8.11 25.40 8.21
C PRO A 604 -7.24 26.63 7.89
N PRO A 605 -6.23 26.52 7.02
CA PRO A 605 -5.42 27.67 6.64
C PRO A 605 -6.28 28.73 5.93
N PRO A 606 -6.02 30.03 6.15
CA PRO A 606 -6.71 31.09 5.44
C PRO A 606 -6.37 31.05 3.93
N PRO A 607 -7.17 31.72 3.07
CA PRO A 607 -6.83 31.87 1.66
C PRO A 607 -5.41 32.43 1.46
N PRO A 608 -4.65 31.94 0.46
CA PRO A 608 -3.27 32.37 0.24
C PRO A 608 -3.22 33.85 -0.19
N GLY A 609 -2.43 34.65 0.51
CA GLY A 609 -2.09 36.02 0.11
C GLY A 609 -1.13 36.09 -1.09
N PRO A 610 -0.75 37.28 -1.58
CA PRO A 610 0.09 37.44 -2.77
C PRO A 610 1.40 36.64 -2.69
N GLY A 611 1.71 35.87 -3.74
CA GLY A 611 2.91 35.04 -3.86
C GLY A 611 2.91 33.75 -3.01
N LEU A 612 1.83 33.47 -2.27
CA LEU A 612 1.67 32.26 -1.45
C LEU A 612 0.82 31.20 -2.16
N VAL A 613 1.04 29.94 -1.77
CA VAL A 613 0.31 28.78 -2.25
C VAL A 613 -0.19 27.98 -1.06
N ALA A 614 -1.45 27.56 -1.11
CA ALA A 614 -2.02 26.61 -0.16
C ALA A 614 -1.81 25.19 -0.69
N VAL A 615 -1.22 24.34 0.15
CA VAL A 615 -0.91 22.95 -0.18
C VAL A 615 -1.62 22.02 0.79
N ASP A 616 -2.36 21.06 0.25
CA ASP A 616 -2.80 19.84 0.93
C ASP A 616 -1.61 18.88 1.00
N VAL A 617 -1.01 18.77 2.18
CA VAL A 617 0.22 18.00 2.39
C VAL A 617 -0.13 16.51 2.46
N ARG A 618 0.52 15.73 1.60
CA ARG A 618 0.38 14.27 1.51
C ARG A 618 1.53 13.54 2.18
N ALA A 619 2.72 14.14 2.16
CA ALA A 619 3.88 13.67 2.88
C ALA A 619 4.73 14.83 3.40
N ALA A 620 5.39 14.62 4.53
CA ALA A 620 6.28 15.57 5.19
C ALA A 620 7.49 14.86 5.81
N THR A 621 8.67 15.46 5.79
CA THR A 621 9.81 14.95 6.56
C THR A 621 9.78 15.50 7.98
N LEU A 622 10.13 14.66 8.95
CA LEU A 622 10.39 15.15 10.31
C LEU A 622 11.76 15.84 10.36
N PRO A 623 11.88 17.02 11.00
CA PRO A 623 13.19 17.59 11.29
C PRO A 623 13.97 16.67 12.25
N VAL A 624 15.22 16.35 11.90
CA VAL A 624 16.07 15.34 12.57
C VAL A 624 16.51 15.75 13.99
N ARG A 625 16.40 17.02 14.37
CA ARG A 625 16.60 17.52 15.74
C ARG A 625 15.49 18.50 16.14
N ARG A 626 14.92 18.31 17.34
CA ARG A 626 14.03 19.25 18.04
C ARG A 626 14.89 20.43 18.53
N THR A 627 15.38 21.26 17.63
CA THR A 627 16.13 22.46 18.01
C THR A 627 15.15 23.48 18.55
N GLY A 628 15.50 24.17 19.64
CA GLY A 628 14.74 25.28 20.23
C GLY A 628 14.66 26.53 19.32
N ALA A 629 14.91 26.38 18.03
CA ALA A 629 14.89 27.45 17.06
C ALA A 629 13.45 27.84 16.70
N PRO A 630 13.11 29.15 16.68
CA PRO A 630 11.78 29.60 16.32
C PRO A 630 11.51 29.32 14.83
N ARG A 631 10.64 28.34 14.57
CA ARG A 631 10.04 27.93 13.27
C ARG A 631 11.01 27.24 12.29
N PRO A 632 11.25 25.92 12.45
CA PRO A 632 12.02 25.14 11.47
C PRO A 632 11.31 25.09 10.12
N TRP A 633 12.07 24.89 9.06
CA TRP A 633 11.53 24.51 7.74
C TRP A 633 11.63 23.01 7.57
N TRP A 634 10.67 22.44 6.85
CA TRP A 634 10.60 21.01 6.60
C TRP A 634 10.21 20.74 5.16
N SER A 635 10.58 19.56 4.64
CA SER A 635 10.23 19.17 3.29
C SER A 635 8.84 18.58 3.23
N CYS A 636 8.09 18.90 2.18
CA CYS A 636 6.73 18.43 1.98
C CYS A 636 6.47 18.08 0.52
N ALA A 637 5.50 17.19 0.30
CA ALA A 637 4.90 16.95 -1.00
C ALA A 637 3.39 16.83 -0.88
N GLY A 638 2.66 17.33 -1.88
CA GLY A 638 1.22 17.43 -1.81
C GLY A 638 0.56 17.99 -3.05
N LEU A 639 -0.69 18.43 -2.88
CA LEU A 639 -1.53 19.00 -3.93
C LEU A 639 -1.77 20.48 -3.66
N VAL A 640 -1.61 21.31 -4.69
CA VAL A 640 -2.03 22.72 -4.62
C VAL A 640 -3.55 22.78 -4.50
N THR A 641 -4.06 23.45 -3.47
CA THR A 641 -5.51 23.65 -3.27
C THR A 641 -5.94 25.06 -3.63
N ALA A 642 -5.07 26.05 -3.47
CA ALA A 642 -5.29 27.44 -3.88
C ALA A 642 -3.97 28.17 -4.13
N VAL A 643 -4.01 29.22 -4.95
CA VAL A 643 -2.86 30.11 -5.25
C VAL A 643 -3.27 31.56 -4.99
N GLY A 644 -2.36 32.35 -4.43
CA GLY A 644 -2.56 33.77 -4.21
C GLY A 644 -2.11 34.62 -5.40
N ASP A 645 -2.41 35.91 -5.35
CA ASP A 645 -2.13 36.85 -6.45
C ASP A 645 -0.64 36.89 -6.82
N GLY A 646 -0.34 36.98 -8.12
CA GLY A 646 1.03 37.04 -8.64
C GLY A 646 1.78 35.69 -8.67
N VAL A 647 1.15 34.59 -8.28
CA VAL A 647 1.72 33.24 -8.48
C VAL A 647 1.54 32.82 -9.94
N THR A 648 2.67 32.65 -10.65
CA THR A 648 2.70 32.15 -12.03
C THR A 648 3.36 30.77 -12.07
N GLY A 649 2.75 29.80 -12.76
CA GLY A 649 3.34 28.47 -13.00
C GLY A 649 2.86 27.35 -12.08
N LEU A 650 1.97 27.63 -11.13
CA LEU A 650 1.27 26.64 -10.31
C LEU A 650 -0.23 26.92 -10.33
N ARG A 651 -1.06 25.88 -10.31
CA ARG A 651 -2.53 25.98 -10.25
C ARG A 651 -3.13 24.92 -9.32
N PRO A 652 -4.36 25.14 -8.81
CA PRO A 652 -5.08 24.12 -8.04
C PRO A 652 -5.11 22.77 -8.77
N GLY A 653 -4.80 21.69 -8.04
CA GLY A 653 -4.70 20.32 -8.54
C GLY A 653 -3.29 19.88 -8.96
N ASP A 654 -2.33 20.81 -9.09
CA ASP A 654 -0.95 20.44 -9.40
C ASP A 654 -0.30 19.69 -8.22
N ARG A 655 0.49 18.66 -8.54
CA ARG A 655 1.33 17.97 -7.55
C ARG A 655 2.64 18.72 -7.39
N VAL A 656 2.97 19.06 -6.15
CA VAL A 656 4.15 19.85 -5.79
C VAL A 656 4.98 19.17 -4.71
N THR A 657 6.28 19.46 -4.72
CA THR A 657 7.21 19.17 -3.65
C THR A 657 8.03 20.42 -3.33
N GLY A 658 8.43 20.60 -2.08
CA GLY A 658 9.16 21.78 -1.67
C GLY A 658 9.26 21.95 -0.16
N LEU A 659 9.48 23.19 0.28
CA LEU A 659 9.67 23.53 1.69
C LEU A 659 8.45 24.23 2.27
N ALA A 660 8.11 23.89 3.51
CA ALA A 660 7.08 24.54 4.30
C ALA A 660 7.65 25.03 5.64
N PRO A 661 7.18 26.19 6.13
CA PRO A 661 7.61 26.71 7.43
C PRO A 661 6.81 26.09 8.59
N GLY A 662 7.37 26.14 9.81
CA GLY A 662 6.67 25.77 11.04
C GLY A 662 6.80 24.28 11.37
N THR A 663 5.75 23.69 11.93
CA THR A 663 5.72 22.24 12.20
C THR A 663 4.99 21.49 11.08
N PRO A 664 5.30 20.19 10.87
CA PRO A 664 4.58 19.37 9.92
C PRO A 664 3.06 19.43 10.13
N ALA A 665 2.32 19.78 9.08
CA ALA A 665 0.88 19.96 9.13
C ALA A 665 0.20 19.43 7.88
N SER A 666 -1.06 18.99 8.03
CA SER A 666 -1.90 18.46 6.94
C SER A 666 -2.17 19.48 5.83
N HIS A 667 -2.09 20.77 6.14
CA HIS A 667 -2.22 21.86 5.19
C HIS A 667 -1.26 22.98 5.56
N VAL A 668 -0.64 23.58 4.55
CA VAL A 668 0.34 24.65 4.75
C VAL A 668 0.14 25.79 3.76
N LEU A 669 0.53 26.99 4.19
CA LEU A 669 0.76 28.14 3.30
C LEU A 669 2.26 28.30 3.14
N THR A 670 2.75 28.23 1.91
CA THR A 670 4.18 28.41 1.61
C THR A 670 4.38 29.28 0.37
N PRO A 671 5.47 30.07 0.29
CA PRO A 671 5.78 30.83 -0.92
C PRO A 671 5.94 29.95 -2.16
N ALA A 672 5.35 30.36 -3.29
CA ALA A 672 5.42 29.62 -4.56
C ALA A 672 6.86 29.30 -4.98
N ARG A 673 7.82 30.18 -4.67
CA ARG A 673 9.26 30.02 -5.00
C ARG A 673 9.94 28.86 -4.27
N LEU A 674 9.31 28.31 -3.23
CA LEU A 674 9.83 27.18 -2.45
C LEU A 674 9.20 25.86 -2.86
N LEU A 675 8.41 25.86 -3.94
CA LEU A 675 7.75 24.70 -4.50
C LEU A 675 8.24 24.46 -5.93
N THR A 676 8.27 23.19 -6.32
CA THR A 676 8.44 22.75 -7.70
C THR A 676 7.44 21.65 -8.01
N THR A 677 7.13 21.42 -9.29
CA THR A 677 6.22 20.35 -9.70
C THR A 677 6.83 18.99 -9.41
N THR A 678 6.07 18.09 -8.79
CA THR A 678 6.52 16.73 -8.53
C THR A 678 6.64 15.95 -9.85
N PRO A 679 7.79 15.31 -10.13
CA PRO A 679 7.95 14.50 -11.34
C PRO A 679 6.86 13.43 -11.48
N ALA A 680 6.43 13.20 -12.72
CA ALA A 680 5.39 12.21 -13.01
C ALA A 680 5.83 10.82 -12.55
N GLY A 681 4.95 10.14 -11.80
CA GLY A 681 5.21 8.79 -11.28
C GLY A 681 5.88 8.73 -9.91
N THR A 682 6.52 9.81 -9.43
CA THR A 682 7.11 9.88 -8.09
C THR A 682 6.00 10.02 -7.03
N PRO A 683 5.90 9.13 -6.02
CA PRO A 683 4.94 9.27 -4.94
C PRO A 683 5.32 10.36 -3.95
N ASP A 684 4.33 10.88 -3.22
CA ASP A 684 4.50 12.04 -2.34
C ASP A 684 5.54 11.79 -1.24
N ALA A 685 5.55 10.59 -0.64
CA ALA A 685 6.52 10.23 0.39
C ALA A 685 7.97 10.38 -0.09
N GLU A 686 8.27 9.87 -1.28
CA GLU A 686 9.59 9.97 -1.89
C GLU A 686 9.91 11.42 -2.29
N ALA A 687 8.94 12.10 -2.90
CA ALA A 687 9.08 13.48 -3.31
C ALA A 687 9.36 14.42 -2.13
N ALA A 688 8.79 14.13 -0.95
CA ALA A 688 9.03 14.91 0.27
C ALA A 688 10.45 14.75 0.80
N THR A 689 11.18 13.67 0.50
CA THR A 689 12.55 13.49 1.03
C THR A 689 13.62 14.34 0.32
N ALA A 690 13.29 14.93 -0.83
CA ALA A 690 14.28 15.56 -1.69
C ALA A 690 14.55 17.06 -1.41
N PRO A 691 13.57 17.94 -1.10
CA PRO A 691 13.75 19.39 -1.07
C PRO A 691 14.86 19.88 -0.12
N LEU A 692 14.73 19.61 1.17
CA LEU A 692 15.63 20.15 2.19
C LEU A 692 17.05 19.60 2.07
N PRO A 693 17.28 18.28 1.91
CA PRO A 693 18.63 17.74 1.72
C PRO A 693 19.36 18.31 0.50
N ASN A 694 18.67 18.40 -0.65
CA ASN A 694 19.30 18.87 -1.89
C ASN A 694 19.56 20.38 -1.82
N LEU A 695 18.66 21.16 -1.23
CA LEU A 695 18.89 22.59 -1.03
C LEU A 695 20.11 22.83 -0.13
N HIS A 696 20.21 22.12 0.99
CA HIS A 696 21.36 22.21 1.88
C HIS A 696 22.66 21.80 1.22
N ALA A 697 22.69 20.65 0.55
CA ALA A 697 23.86 20.19 -0.18
C ALA A 697 24.33 21.22 -1.22
N HIS A 698 23.40 21.81 -1.98
CA HIS A 698 23.73 22.84 -2.96
C HIS A 698 24.30 24.10 -2.32
N LEU A 699 23.64 24.63 -1.27
CA LEU A 699 24.11 25.82 -0.57
C LEU A 699 25.48 25.59 0.09
N ALA A 700 25.65 24.46 0.76
CA ALA A 700 26.89 24.08 1.42
C ALA A 700 28.04 23.93 0.41
N LEU A 701 27.85 23.16 -0.66
CA LEU A 701 28.95 22.81 -1.55
C LEU A 701 29.23 23.87 -2.61
N THR A 702 28.22 24.58 -3.12
CA THR A 702 28.43 25.59 -4.18
C THR A 702 28.56 27.00 -3.67
N VAL A 703 27.72 27.39 -2.71
CA VAL A 703 27.73 28.77 -2.24
C VAL A 703 28.80 28.97 -1.17
N GLN A 704 28.93 28.03 -0.23
CA GLN A 704 29.87 28.13 0.89
C GLN A 704 31.24 27.54 0.54
N ALA A 705 31.32 26.23 0.25
CA ALA A 705 32.59 25.56 -0.04
C ALA A 705 33.20 25.94 -1.40
N LYS A 706 32.38 26.45 -2.34
CA LYS A 706 32.75 26.70 -3.74
C LYS A 706 33.49 25.52 -4.35
N LEU A 707 32.98 24.32 -4.10
CA LEU A 707 33.55 23.05 -4.55
C LEU A 707 33.78 23.09 -6.06
N SER A 708 35.02 22.84 -6.45
CA SER A 708 35.45 22.83 -7.85
C SER A 708 35.60 21.40 -8.37
N PRO A 709 35.56 21.20 -9.71
CA PRO A 709 35.91 19.92 -10.30
C PRO A 709 37.31 19.45 -9.84
N ASP A 710 37.49 18.13 -9.73
CA ASP A 710 38.74 17.47 -9.34
C ASP A 710 39.20 17.66 -7.88
N GLU A 711 38.54 18.52 -7.10
CA GLU A 711 38.77 18.62 -5.65
C GLU A 711 38.30 17.36 -4.91
N THR A 712 38.93 17.06 -3.78
CA THR A 712 38.55 15.97 -2.88
C THR A 712 37.63 16.50 -1.77
N LEU A 713 36.39 16.01 -1.76
CA LEU A 713 35.45 16.18 -0.66
C LEU A 713 35.59 15.01 0.31
N LEU A 714 35.87 15.28 1.59
CA LEU A 714 35.71 14.36 2.71
C LEU A 714 34.33 14.54 3.36
N LEU A 715 33.40 13.64 3.04
CA LEU A 715 32.05 13.61 3.60
C LEU A 715 32.00 12.74 4.86
N HIS A 716 31.92 13.37 6.03
CA HIS A 716 31.71 12.67 7.29
C HIS A 716 30.21 12.62 7.61
N ASP A 717 29.53 11.57 7.13
CA ASP A 717 28.09 11.41 7.28
C ASP A 717 27.67 9.94 7.29
N ASP A 718 26.69 9.60 8.11
CA ASP A 718 26.18 8.24 8.31
C ASP A 718 25.17 7.79 7.23
N ALA A 719 25.40 8.20 5.99
CA ALA A 719 24.52 7.97 4.84
C ALA A 719 23.09 8.52 5.05
N THR A 720 22.97 9.69 5.68
CA THR A 720 21.73 10.43 5.87
C THR A 720 21.21 10.96 4.53
N GLY A 721 19.94 11.40 4.50
CA GLY A 721 19.38 12.05 3.31
C GLY A 721 20.22 13.25 2.83
N LEU A 722 20.76 14.02 3.78
CA LEU A 722 21.65 15.16 3.51
C LEU A 722 23.01 14.71 2.98
N GLY A 723 23.66 13.74 3.60
CA GLY A 723 24.96 13.25 3.12
C GLY A 723 24.85 12.60 1.74
N LEU A 724 23.79 11.84 1.47
CA LEU A 724 23.53 11.28 0.14
C LEU A 724 23.29 12.38 -0.92
N ALA A 725 22.60 13.46 -0.55
CA ALA A 725 22.45 14.62 -1.43
C ALA A 725 23.79 15.32 -1.68
N ALA A 726 24.59 15.54 -0.64
CA ALA A 726 25.93 16.14 -0.72
C ALA A 726 26.87 15.31 -1.60
N LEU A 727 26.93 13.99 -1.40
CA LEU A 727 27.70 13.06 -2.22
C LEU A 727 27.30 13.16 -3.69
N ARG A 728 26.00 13.06 -4.00
CA ARG A 728 25.49 13.16 -5.38
C ARG A 728 25.83 14.50 -6.01
N TYR A 729 25.69 15.58 -5.26
CA TYR A 729 25.99 16.92 -5.72
C TYR A 729 27.49 17.10 -6.01
N ALA A 730 28.36 16.73 -5.09
CA ALA A 730 29.81 16.79 -5.26
C ALA A 730 30.28 16.04 -6.50
N ARG A 731 29.73 14.84 -6.71
CA ARG A 731 30.00 14.05 -7.92
C ARG A 731 29.50 14.72 -9.19
N HIS A 732 28.35 15.38 -9.15
CA HIS A 732 27.85 16.15 -10.29
C HIS A 732 28.78 17.30 -10.66
N CYS A 733 29.44 17.92 -9.67
CA CYS A 733 30.48 18.93 -9.86
C CYS A 733 31.82 18.37 -10.35
N GLY A 734 31.99 17.05 -10.43
CA GLY A 734 33.26 16.41 -10.82
C GLY A 734 34.27 16.26 -9.68
N ALA A 735 33.85 16.45 -8.43
CA ALA A 735 34.72 16.25 -7.27
C ALA A 735 34.89 14.76 -6.92
N ARG A 736 36.03 14.40 -6.33
CA ARG A 736 36.30 13.08 -5.74
C ARG A 736 35.73 13.04 -4.33
N VAL A 737 34.89 12.07 -4.01
CA VAL A 737 34.28 11.99 -2.67
C VAL A 737 34.89 10.86 -1.86
N LEU A 738 35.68 11.19 -0.83
CA LEU A 738 35.98 10.30 0.28
C LEU A 738 34.83 10.41 1.28
N ALA A 739 34.31 9.31 1.80
CA ALA A 739 33.30 9.36 2.86
C ALA A 739 33.72 8.57 4.10
N ALA A 740 33.09 8.85 5.23
CA ALA A 740 33.28 8.10 6.47
C ALA A 740 31.92 7.83 7.11
N ALA A 741 31.66 6.57 7.47
CA ALA A 741 30.43 6.16 8.15
C ALA A 741 30.67 5.06 9.19
N ARG A 742 29.82 5.02 10.21
CA ARG A 742 30.01 4.16 11.40
C ARG A 742 29.76 2.68 11.16
N THR A 743 28.73 2.33 10.38
CA THR A 743 28.34 0.92 10.21
C THR A 743 28.71 0.38 8.82
N PRO A 744 28.97 -0.94 8.69
CA PRO A 744 29.20 -1.57 7.39
C PRO A 744 28.07 -1.32 6.38
N ALA A 745 26.81 -1.29 6.83
CA ALA A 745 25.65 -1.03 5.98
C ALA A 745 25.65 0.38 5.37
N GLN A 746 25.97 1.41 6.17
CA GLN A 746 26.09 2.79 5.70
C GLN A 746 27.27 2.95 4.73
N ARG A 747 28.39 2.27 5.01
CA ARG A 747 29.56 2.29 4.13
C ARG A 747 29.27 1.65 2.77
N ASP A 748 28.62 0.49 2.77
CA ASP A 748 28.20 -0.19 1.54
C ASP A 748 27.22 0.70 0.74
N LEU A 749 26.35 1.46 1.42
CA LEU A 749 25.45 2.41 0.79
C LEU A 749 26.18 3.60 0.13
N LEU A 750 27.07 4.28 0.85
CA LEU A 750 27.85 5.42 0.31
C LEU A 750 28.71 5.02 -0.89
N LEU A 751 29.34 3.83 -0.85
CA LEU A 751 30.06 3.27 -2.01
C LEU A 751 29.12 3.03 -3.19
N THR A 752 27.92 2.50 -2.92
CA THR A 752 26.89 2.27 -3.95
C THR A 752 26.47 3.58 -4.63
N PHE A 753 26.34 4.67 -3.87
CA PHE A 753 26.07 6.01 -4.42
C PHE A 753 27.27 6.69 -5.09
N GLY A 754 28.44 6.06 -4.99
CA GLY A 754 29.63 6.39 -5.74
C GLY A 754 30.64 7.27 -5.01
N ALA A 755 30.69 7.21 -3.68
CA ALA A 755 31.91 7.58 -2.98
C ALA A 755 33.10 6.83 -3.61
N TRP A 756 34.21 7.53 -3.78
CA TRP A 756 35.46 7.00 -4.32
C TRP A 756 36.09 6.01 -3.33
N HIS A 757 36.04 6.33 -2.03
CA HIS A 757 36.41 5.43 -0.94
C HIS A 757 35.54 5.72 0.28
N VAL A 758 35.29 4.71 1.13
CA VAL A 758 34.54 4.90 2.37
C VAL A 758 35.26 4.26 3.56
N LEU A 759 35.54 5.10 4.54
CA LEU A 759 36.31 4.81 5.74
C LEU A 759 35.38 4.40 6.88
N ASP A 760 35.92 3.63 7.83
CA ASP A 760 35.27 3.45 9.13
C ASP A 760 35.42 4.72 9.95
N ALA A 761 34.32 5.44 10.19
CA ALA A 761 34.35 6.70 10.94
C ALA A 761 34.83 6.52 12.39
N LEU A 762 34.77 5.30 12.93
CA LEU A 762 35.21 4.99 14.29
C LEU A 762 36.66 4.50 14.36
N ALA A 763 37.33 4.31 13.22
CA ALA A 763 38.72 3.86 13.21
C ALA A 763 39.66 4.99 13.68
N PRO A 764 40.52 4.75 14.69
CA PRO A 764 41.41 5.78 15.25
C PRO A 764 42.40 6.38 14.23
N ASP A 765 42.73 5.63 13.18
CA ASP A 765 43.66 6.01 12.12
C ASP A 765 42.96 6.54 10.86
N ALA A 766 41.63 6.71 10.87
CA ALA A 766 40.88 7.17 9.70
C ALA A 766 41.40 8.50 9.11
N PRO A 767 41.79 9.53 9.89
CA PRO A 767 42.39 10.74 9.33
C PRO A 767 43.72 10.48 8.58
N ARG A 768 44.54 9.53 9.06
CA ARG A 768 45.79 9.14 8.37
C ARG A 768 45.50 8.38 7.08
N GLN A 769 44.45 7.58 7.05
CA GLN A 769 44.02 6.88 5.83
C GLN A 769 43.58 7.89 4.75
N VAL A 770 42.93 8.99 5.12
CA VAL A 770 42.60 10.09 4.17
C VAL A 770 43.87 10.67 3.55
N LEU A 771 44.89 10.97 4.37
CA LEU A 771 46.17 11.46 3.87
C LEU A 771 46.83 10.46 2.91
N ALA A 772 46.82 9.17 3.24
CA ALA A 772 47.36 8.13 2.36
C ALA A 772 46.62 8.05 1.01
N LEU A 773 45.29 8.22 1.02
CA LEU A 773 44.45 8.22 -0.18
C LEU A 773 44.56 9.51 -1.02
N THR A 774 45.15 10.57 -0.47
CA THR A 774 45.31 11.88 -1.10
C THR A 774 46.77 12.25 -1.36
N ASP A 775 47.67 11.26 -1.37
CA ASP A 775 49.12 11.43 -1.57
C ASP A 775 49.75 12.41 -0.57
N GLY A 776 49.25 12.42 0.67
CA GLY A 776 49.70 13.27 1.76
C GLY A 776 49.15 14.70 1.72
N ARG A 777 48.33 15.07 0.73
CA ARG A 777 47.79 16.43 0.60
C ARG A 777 46.61 16.73 1.51
N GLY A 778 45.82 15.73 1.88
CA GLY A 778 44.55 15.92 2.58
C GLY A 778 43.40 16.28 1.63
N ALA A 779 42.19 16.36 2.17
CA ALA A 779 40.99 16.74 1.41
C ALA A 779 40.83 18.26 1.33
N GLU A 780 40.54 18.80 0.15
CA GLU A 780 40.34 20.24 -0.06
C GLU A 780 39.01 20.75 0.53
N VAL A 781 38.01 19.89 0.68
CA VAL A 781 36.75 20.22 1.35
C VAL A 781 36.37 19.12 2.33
N MET A 782 35.93 19.47 3.53
CA MET A 782 35.30 18.54 4.47
C MET A 782 33.87 18.97 4.76
N ALA A 783 32.93 18.02 4.78
CA ALA A 783 31.53 18.31 5.02
C ALA A 783 30.88 17.29 5.97
N GLY A 784 30.08 17.80 6.92
CA GLY A 784 29.37 17.00 7.93
C GLY A 784 30.01 17.08 9.32
N PRO A 785 29.35 16.53 10.36
CA PRO A 785 29.75 16.67 11.77
C PRO A 785 30.96 15.79 12.09
N ALA A 786 32.13 16.18 11.59
CA ALA A 786 33.38 15.47 11.85
C ALA A 786 33.87 15.75 13.29
N PRO A 787 34.21 14.71 14.08
CA PRO A 787 34.72 14.90 15.44
C PRO A 787 36.16 15.45 15.44
N SER A 788 36.60 15.93 16.60
CA SER A 788 37.98 16.40 16.81
C SER A 788 39.01 15.36 16.35
N GLY A 789 40.08 15.81 15.70
CA GLY A 789 41.13 14.99 15.12
C GLY A 789 40.98 14.78 13.60
N TRP A 790 39.78 14.98 13.04
CA TRP A 790 39.54 14.88 11.61
C TRP A 790 40.07 16.08 10.83
N GLU A 791 40.29 17.24 11.47
CA GLU A 791 40.94 18.40 10.85
C GLU A 791 42.32 18.08 10.25
N ARG A 792 43.01 17.06 10.78
CA ARG A 792 44.30 16.56 10.25
C ARG A 792 44.19 15.89 8.88
N ALA A 793 42.97 15.54 8.47
CA ALA A 793 42.68 14.97 7.16
C ALA A 793 42.42 16.05 6.10
N LEU A 794 42.32 17.31 6.49
CA LEU A 794 42.09 18.45 5.61
C LEU A 794 43.41 18.94 5.00
N ALA A 795 43.36 19.45 3.77
CA ALA A 795 44.49 20.11 3.13
C ALA A 795 44.79 21.47 3.78
N ASP A 796 46.01 22.00 3.60
CA ASP A 796 46.46 23.27 4.21
C ASP A 796 45.55 24.47 3.88
N ASP A 797 44.99 24.52 2.67
CA ASP A 797 44.02 25.54 2.20
C ASP A 797 42.57 24.98 2.14
N GLY A 798 42.32 23.90 2.88
CA GLY A 798 41.05 23.20 2.84
C GLY A 798 39.92 23.94 3.56
N ARG A 799 38.69 23.61 3.20
CA ARG A 799 37.47 24.28 3.67
C ARG A 799 36.58 23.30 4.42
N TYR A 800 36.17 23.65 5.63
CA TYR A 800 35.17 22.88 6.34
C TYR A 800 33.79 23.52 6.19
N VAL A 801 32.78 22.70 5.89
CA VAL A 801 31.39 23.12 5.84
C VAL A 801 30.51 22.18 6.67
N GLU A 802 29.90 22.73 7.73
CA GLU A 802 28.95 21.98 8.54
C GLU A 802 27.68 21.67 7.72
N LEU A 803 27.34 20.38 7.60
CA LEU A 803 26.10 19.95 6.96
C LEU A 803 24.96 19.91 7.98
N GLY A 804 24.07 20.90 7.91
CA GLY A 804 22.83 20.90 8.70
C GLY A 804 23.01 21.29 10.16
N ALA A 805 23.93 22.24 10.44
CA ALA A 805 24.38 22.65 11.76
C ALA A 805 23.35 22.52 12.90
N ALA A 806 23.83 21.87 13.95
CA ALA A 806 23.39 21.91 15.32
C ALA A 806 23.14 23.35 15.82
N ASP A 807 22.43 23.44 16.95
CA ASP A 807 22.18 24.68 17.67
C ASP A 807 23.49 25.47 17.85
N PRO A 808 23.59 26.72 17.35
CA PRO A 808 24.75 27.58 17.61
C PRO A 808 24.94 27.93 19.09
N SER A 809 24.07 27.45 19.99
CA SER A 809 24.17 27.65 21.43
C SER A 809 24.97 26.59 22.20
N ASP A 810 25.49 25.52 21.56
CA ASP A 810 26.35 24.53 22.24
C ASP A 810 27.77 25.10 22.43
N PRO A 811 28.15 25.56 23.65
CA PRO A 811 29.39 26.29 23.87
C PRO A 811 30.63 25.40 23.75
N ASP A 812 30.49 24.10 24.00
CA ASP A 812 31.61 23.16 24.07
C ASP A 812 32.10 22.79 22.66
N VAL A 813 31.18 22.60 21.72
CA VAL A 813 31.52 22.40 20.29
C VAL A 813 32.11 23.68 19.68
N PHE A 814 31.59 24.85 20.06
CA PHE A 814 32.09 26.14 19.58
C PHE A 814 33.52 26.44 20.08
N ALA A 815 33.85 26.08 21.32
CA ALA A 815 35.16 26.36 21.91
C ALA A 815 36.28 25.43 21.39
N GLU A 816 35.99 24.14 21.15
CA GLU A 816 37.00 23.19 20.61
C GLU A 816 37.27 23.41 19.12
N VAL A 817 36.26 23.75 18.32
CA VAL A 817 36.39 23.97 16.87
C VAL A 817 37.16 25.26 16.54
N MET A 818 37.06 26.28 17.40
CA MET A 818 37.78 27.55 17.24
C MET A 818 39.28 27.47 17.57
N ALA A 819 39.76 26.36 18.16
CA ALA A 819 41.16 26.19 18.55
C ALA A 819 42.06 25.60 17.43
N GLY A 820 41.49 25.14 16.31
CA GLY A 820 42.21 24.53 15.18
C GLY A 820 42.19 25.39 13.92
N ALA A 821 43.35 25.60 13.30
CA ALA A 821 43.53 26.45 12.14
C ALA A 821 42.75 25.97 10.90
N ALA A 822 41.63 26.62 10.59
CA ALA A 822 41.08 26.75 9.24
C ALA A 822 40.29 28.06 9.16
N ARG A 823 40.67 28.96 8.26
CA ARG A 823 40.08 30.29 8.09
C ARG A 823 38.81 30.17 7.23
N ASP A 824 37.72 30.78 7.71
CA ASP A 824 36.39 30.92 7.10
C ASP A 824 35.35 29.80 7.40
N TRP A 825 34.63 29.95 8.52
CA TRP A 825 33.47 29.11 8.90
C TRP A 825 32.17 29.93 8.77
N CYS A 826 31.12 29.39 8.13
CA CYS A 826 29.88 30.11 7.86
C CYS A 826 28.63 29.23 8.05
N LEU A 827 27.78 29.56 9.03
CA LEU A 827 26.50 28.88 9.32
C LEU A 827 25.43 29.22 8.25
N PRO A 828 24.50 28.30 7.93
CA PRO A 828 23.40 28.60 7.00
C PRO A 828 22.43 29.63 7.59
N LEU A 829 22.22 30.74 6.88
CA LEU A 829 21.19 31.75 7.16
C LEU A 829 19.77 31.16 6.96
N PRO A 830 18.70 31.71 7.57
CA PRO A 830 17.34 31.26 7.30
C PRO A 830 16.99 31.38 5.79
N TYR A 831 16.32 30.39 5.19
CA TYR A 831 16.07 30.34 3.72
C TYR A 831 15.37 31.59 3.15
N GLY A 832 14.63 32.32 4.00
CA GLY A 832 14.04 33.61 3.64
C GLY A 832 15.05 34.70 3.28
N ALA A 833 16.31 34.57 3.67
CA ALA A 833 17.40 35.49 3.38
C ALA A 833 18.11 35.20 2.05
N TYR A 834 17.91 34.03 1.44
CA TYR A 834 18.55 33.71 0.16
C TYR A 834 17.77 34.29 -1.02
N PRO A 835 18.46 34.80 -2.07
CA PRO A 835 17.81 35.26 -3.29
C PRO A 835 16.91 34.17 -3.90
N ALA A 836 15.68 34.55 -4.30
CA ALA A 836 14.69 33.62 -4.83
C ALA A 836 15.18 32.81 -6.05
N ALA A 837 16.11 33.37 -6.84
CA ALA A 837 16.74 32.66 -7.95
C ALA A 837 17.56 31.45 -7.47
N ARG A 838 18.40 31.61 -6.43
CA ARG A 838 19.26 30.53 -5.92
C ARG A 838 18.47 29.38 -5.32
N VAL A 839 17.40 29.69 -4.58
CA VAL A 839 16.53 28.65 -4.01
C VAL A 839 15.80 27.90 -5.12
N ARG A 840 15.35 28.61 -6.16
CA ARG A 840 14.71 28.01 -7.33
C ARG A 840 15.67 27.12 -8.12
N ASP A 841 16.90 27.58 -8.34
CA ASP A 841 17.92 26.81 -9.06
C ASP A 841 18.27 25.53 -8.30
N ALA A 842 18.43 25.62 -6.98
CA ALA A 842 18.67 24.46 -6.12
C ALA A 842 17.50 23.46 -6.17
N LEU A 843 16.25 23.93 -6.05
CA LEU A 843 15.06 23.09 -6.15
C LEU A 843 14.84 22.53 -7.57
N ALA A 844 15.23 23.27 -8.61
CA ALA A 844 15.16 22.82 -10.01
C ALA A 844 16.23 21.77 -10.33
N SER A 845 17.38 21.82 -9.67
CA SER A 845 18.45 20.82 -9.81
C SER A 845 18.11 19.46 -9.17
N MET A 846 16.99 19.39 -8.42
CA MET A 846 16.53 18.16 -7.79
C MET A 846 16.17 17.09 -8.84
N ARG A 847 17.01 16.05 -8.93
CA ARG A 847 16.59 14.77 -9.51
C ARG A 847 15.96 13.94 -8.40
N ALA A 848 14.66 13.68 -8.53
CA ALA A 848 13.93 12.79 -7.61
C ALA A 848 14.74 11.51 -7.38
N GLY A 849 15.06 11.28 -6.11
CA GLY A 849 15.72 10.08 -5.63
C GLY A 849 15.50 10.03 -4.14
N ALA A 850 15.02 8.89 -3.65
CA ALA A 850 14.73 8.69 -2.24
C ALA A 850 15.98 8.96 -1.39
N ALA A 851 15.85 9.81 -0.38
CA ALA A 851 16.81 9.86 0.71
C ALA A 851 16.49 8.70 1.67
N LEU A 852 17.46 7.81 1.87
CA LEU A 852 17.34 6.70 2.82
C LEU A 852 17.52 7.24 4.25
N GLY A 853 16.72 6.75 5.20
CA GLY A 853 16.82 7.08 6.62
C GLY A 853 16.03 8.29 7.10
N GLU A 854 15.31 9.01 6.23
CA GLU A 854 14.39 10.07 6.68
C GLU A 854 13.05 9.50 7.18
N ILE A 855 12.58 9.98 8.33
CA ILE A 855 11.22 9.68 8.78
C ILE A 855 10.25 10.57 8.01
N VAL A 856 9.42 9.94 7.18
CA VAL A 856 8.40 10.61 6.37
C VAL A 856 7.02 10.38 6.99
N LEU A 857 6.40 11.46 7.47
CA LEU A 857 5.01 11.48 7.87
C LEU A 857 4.13 11.45 6.61
N CYS A 858 3.30 10.43 6.48
CA CYS A 858 2.30 10.34 5.42
C CYS A 858 0.93 10.69 5.98
N PHE A 859 0.26 11.67 5.38
CA PHE A 859 -1.08 12.07 5.81
C PHE A 859 -2.13 11.17 5.14
N ASP A 860 -2.47 10.06 5.81
CA ASP A 860 -3.57 9.21 5.39
C ASP A 860 -4.91 9.83 5.80
N ARG A 861 -5.78 10.08 4.82
CA ARG A 861 -7.13 10.64 5.04
C ARG A 861 -8.20 9.56 5.24
N THR A 862 -7.81 8.29 5.28
CA THR A 862 -8.72 7.14 5.39
C THR A 862 -8.83 6.55 6.79
N ALA A 863 -7.93 6.90 7.70
CA ALA A 863 -7.99 6.57 9.13
C ALA A 863 -8.02 7.85 9.99
N PRO A 864 -8.66 7.86 11.17
CA PRO A 864 -8.42 8.92 12.15
C PRO A 864 -6.94 8.91 12.55
N PHE A 865 -6.32 10.09 12.70
CA PHE A 865 -4.96 10.21 13.24
C PHE A 865 -4.97 9.66 14.67
N THR A 866 -4.62 8.38 14.83
CA THR A 866 -4.36 7.78 16.13
C THR A 866 -2.86 7.76 16.37
N LYS A 867 -2.51 7.98 17.64
CA LYS A 867 -1.15 8.09 18.19
C LYS A 867 -0.16 7.11 17.58
#